data_AF-A0A9P0PKG4-F1
#
_entry.id   AF-A0A9P0PKG4-F1
#
_cell.length_a   1.000
_cell.length_b   1.000
_cell.length_c   1.000
_cell.angle_alpha   90.00
_cell.angle_beta   90.00
_cell.angle_gamma   90.00
#
_symmetry.space_group_name_H-M   'P 1'
#
loop_
_entity.id
_entity.type
_entity.pdbx_description
1 polymer ?
#
loop_
_entity_poly.entity_id
_entity_poly.type
_entity_poly.pdbx_seq_one_letter_code
_entity_poly.pdbx_strand_id
1 'polypeptide(L)'
;MSSRQQQNRNGSSQTFQKTYPASTPQGPPPPYPSPNGGSTTKRFKTEPDKLPTQPSFTMAPQQLQLLQYFQQNVNNLTPSQQNLMQHLQNQYRLMQQQARSQRPQPQAAPGTRSGTTPPAYTNFSQNGSPLNTPTGTGDKLVQPSPVVNPRDFLSPGQHSADITADNLEEDLKDLLSQKDLAATLAEDLLKHFGSEGADVKEETDCSNSNGNNSSQNTISSGSFSPLNIDSKTEMPPETRRKVKSPTQESILTVKNEPPWDFESSVEKKAKIEYNIDMDAQTILGLCKNEAVNGDITSILLSDSSPPPTPPDPPAIKLTHQQLLPPTPSVYLDNKKHAFSPQLQEFCLKHPIAVVRGLASALKLDLGLFSTKTLVEANPDHSVEVRTQIQQPSDENWDPQTGKKVWACISHRSHTTIARYAQYQASSFKESLREEREKAAGGLSDSDSKDSVHNITGSGGNVGGGGGKRRKLNLNVPPVNPKNGKEHKTLKFGTNVDLSDERKWRPQLQELMKLPAFARVVSAANMLSHVGHVILGMNTVQLYMKVPGSRTPGHQENNNFCSININIGPGDCEWFAVPDAYWGAISHLCEKNQINYLHGSWWPVLEDLYNANIPVYRFLQRPGDLVWVNAGCVHWVQAVGWCNNIAWNVGPLTARQYSLAIDRYEWNKLQSFKSIVPMLHLSWNLARNIKVSDKKLFELIKNCLLKTLIKCCRILEFVKQKGVEVKFHGRGKNEASHYCGQCEIEVFNILFIREQEKRHVVHCLDCARKQSINLDGFVCLEEYKMQELCDVYNNFVLYSNVNTPPDQFRLV
;
A
#
# COMPACT_ATOMS: atom_id res chain seq x y z
N MET A 1 0.09 -32.24 -68.62
CA MET A 1 -0.80 -33.10 -69.45
C MET A 1 -2.08 -33.36 -68.67
N SER A 2 -3.23 -33.43 -69.35
CA SER A 2 -4.55 -33.96 -68.88
C SER A 2 -5.13 -33.50 -67.52
N SER A 3 -6.43 -33.23 -67.37
CA SER A 3 -7.51 -33.06 -68.36
C SER A 3 -8.66 -32.23 -67.78
N ARG A 4 -9.49 -31.67 -68.67
CA ARG A 4 -10.72 -30.93 -68.30
C ARG A 4 -11.80 -31.88 -67.76
N GLN A 5 -12.69 -31.35 -66.93
CA GLN A 5 -14.07 -31.19 -67.39
C GLN A 5 -14.75 -29.99 -66.72
N GLN A 6 -15.52 -29.25 -67.51
CA GLN A 6 -16.47 -28.25 -67.05
C GLN A 6 -17.87 -28.85 -67.17
N GLN A 7 -18.82 -28.43 -66.34
CA GLN A 7 -19.98 -27.76 -66.91
C GLN A 7 -20.63 -26.81 -65.89
N ASN A 8 -21.31 -25.81 -66.44
CA ASN A 8 -21.84 -24.65 -65.74
C ASN A 8 -23.24 -24.39 -66.30
N ARG A 9 -24.23 -24.07 -65.46
CA ARG A 9 -25.47 -23.46 -65.97
C ARG A 9 -26.29 -22.67 -64.94
N ASN A 10 -26.67 -21.49 -65.42
CA ASN A 10 -27.73 -20.59 -64.98
C ASN A 10 -29.03 -21.36 -64.63
N GLY A 11 -29.93 -20.89 -63.75
CA GLY A 11 -30.01 -19.58 -63.10
C GLY A 11 -31.17 -18.72 -63.66
N SER A 12 -32.14 -18.37 -62.81
CA SER A 12 -33.26 -17.46 -63.10
C SER A 12 -33.97 -17.03 -61.82
N SER A 13 -34.59 -15.84 -61.82
CA SER A 13 -35.33 -15.24 -60.70
C SER A 13 -36.81 -15.00 -61.05
N GLN A 14 -37.58 -14.44 -60.10
CA GLN A 14 -38.89 -13.75 -60.24
C GLN A 14 -40.23 -14.48 -59.89
N THR A 15 -40.66 -14.26 -58.63
CA THR A 15 -41.91 -13.58 -58.19
C THR A 15 -43.35 -14.01 -58.59
N PHE A 16 -44.18 -14.17 -57.53
CA PHE A 16 -45.60 -13.76 -57.35
C PHE A 16 -46.78 -14.48 -58.07
N GLN A 17 -47.78 -14.94 -57.28
CA GLN A 17 -49.15 -14.35 -57.19
C GLN A 17 -50.11 -15.05 -56.18
N LYS A 18 -50.89 -14.26 -55.40
CA LYS A 18 -52.31 -14.43 -54.94
C LYS A 18 -52.73 -15.69 -54.13
N THR A 19 -53.76 -15.72 -53.26
CA THR A 19 -54.76 -14.74 -52.73
C THR A 19 -55.26 -15.15 -51.32
N TYR A 20 -55.92 -14.24 -50.58
CA TYR A 20 -56.56 -14.47 -49.26
C TYR A 20 -57.96 -15.14 -49.34
N PRO A 21 -58.51 -15.65 -48.21
CA PRO A 21 -59.52 -14.86 -47.46
C PRO A 21 -59.49 -14.99 -45.90
N ALA A 22 -60.00 -13.97 -45.20
CA ALA A 22 -60.58 -13.94 -43.82
C ALA A 22 -59.76 -14.50 -42.61
N SER A 23 -59.86 -13.98 -41.37
CA SER A 23 -60.52 -12.78 -40.81
C SER A 23 -59.82 -12.38 -39.48
N THR A 24 -59.81 -11.09 -39.13
CA THR A 24 -59.20 -10.56 -37.89
C THR A 24 -60.18 -10.59 -36.70
N PRO A 25 -59.74 -10.33 -35.44
CA PRO A 25 -59.47 -8.95 -34.98
C PRO A 25 -58.02 -8.69 -34.54
N GLN A 26 -57.62 -7.41 -34.55
CA GLN A 26 -56.40 -6.92 -33.89
C GLN A 26 -56.69 -6.51 -32.44
N GLY A 27 -55.67 -6.50 -31.58
CA GLY A 27 -55.80 -6.03 -30.18
C GLY A 27 -55.64 -4.51 -30.00
N PRO A 28 -56.04 -3.94 -28.85
CA PRO A 28 -55.98 -2.51 -28.56
C PRO A 28 -54.67 -2.04 -27.84
N PRO A 29 -54.28 -0.76 -27.97
CA PRO A 29 -53.16 -0.10 -27.26
C PRO A 29 -53.62 0.66 -25.96
N PRO A 30 -52.74 1.38 -25.20
CA PRO A 30 -53.00 1.85 -23.81
C PRO A 30 -53.61 3.28 -23.69
N PRO A 31 -54.09 3.78 -22.51
CA PRO A 31 -53.25 4.64 -21.61
C PRO A 31 -53.68 4.74 -20.08
N TYR A 32 -53.16 5.77 -19.37
CA TYR A 32 -53.34 6.30 -17.98
C TYR A 32 -54.68 7.08 -17.73
N PRO A 33 -54.94 7.87 -16.62
CA PRO A 33 -54.83 7.70 -15.13
C PRO A 33 -55.99 8.28 -14.22
N SER A 34 -56.02 7.98 -12.90
CA SER A 34 -56.62 8.77 -11.76
C SER A 34 -58.17 9.03 -11.76
N PRO A 35 -58.84 9.75 -10.79
CA PRO A 35 -58.45 10.41 -9.51
C PRO A 35 -59.38 10.18 -8.26
N ASN A 36 -59.16 10.95 -7.16
CA ASN A 36 -60.00 11.16 -5.94
C ASN A 36 -60.22 9.97 -4.97
N GLY A 37 -60.42 10.15 -3.65
CA GLY A 37 -60.29 11.35 -2.79
C GLY A 37 -61.09 11.24 -1.46
N GLY A 38 -60.58 11.73 -0.32
CA GLY A 38 -61.33 11.79 0.94
C GLY A 38 -60.48 11.81 2.22
N SER A 39 -60.88 12.59 3.23
CA SER A 39 -60.20 12.74 4.53
C SER A 39 -61.20 12.64 5.69
N THR A 40 -60.80 12.08 6.83
CA THR A 40 -61.27 12.56 8.15
C THR A 40 -60.39 12.08 9.29
N THR A 41 -60.25 12.90 10.33
CA THR A 41 -59.51 12.59 11.56
C THR A 41 -60.45 12.14 12.68
N LYS A 42 -59.96 11.28 13.57
CA LYS A 42 -60.30 11.32 15.01
C LYS A 42 -59.23 10.62 15.86
N ARG A 43 -59.26 10.92 17.16
CA ARG A 43 -58.13 10.81 18.09
C ARG A 43 -58.60 10.12 19.36
N PHE A 44 -57.89 9.07 19.79
CA PHE A 44 -57.98 8.57 21.16
C PHE A 44 -56.57 8.27 21.70
N LYS A 45 -56.43 8.39 23.03
CA LYS A 45 -55.21 8.05 23.78
C LYS A 45 -55.31 6.63 24.30
N THR A 46 -54.16 6.00 24.48
CA THR A 46 -53.94 4.96 25.51
C THR A 46 -52.64 5.29 26.24
N GLU A 47 -52.49 4.85 27.49
CA GLU A 47 -51.36 5.20 28.36
C GLU A 47 -50.19 4.20 28.22
N PRO A 48 -48.94 4.60 28.54
CA PRO A 48 -47.81 3.68 28.52
C PRO A 48 -47.80 2.80 29.78
N ASP A 49 -47.80 1.48 29.59
CA ASP A 49 -47.67 0.53 30.68
C ASP A 49 -46.24 0.46 31.24
N LYS A 50 -46.10 0.04 32.50
CA LYS A 50 -44.87 0.27 33.28
C LYS A 50 -43.79 -0.79 33.03
N LEU A 51 -42.64 -0.37 32.51
CA LEU A 51 -41.39 -1.13 32.63
C LEU A 51 -40.86 -1.11 34.08
N PRO A 52 -40.12 -2.15 34.54
CA PRO A 52 -39.67 -2.24 35.93
C PRO A 52 -38.63 -1.16 36.28
N THR A 53 -38.86 -0.45 37.39
CA THR A 53 -37.88 0.50 37.94
C THR A 53 -36.71 -0.23 38.59
N GLN A 54 -35.47 0.06 38.17
CA GLN A 54 -34.29 -0.32 38.96
C GLN A 54 -34.31 0.37 40.34
N PRO A 55 -33.85 -0.29 41.41
CA PRO A 55 -33.73 0.32 42.73
C PRO A 55 -32.65 1.42 42.73
N SER A 56 -32.95 2.56 43.34
CA SER A 56 -32.19 3.83 43.22
C SER A 56 -30.83 3.89 43.96
N PHE A 57 -30.13 2.78 44.12
CA PHE A 57 -28.99 2.65 45.05
C PHE A 57 -27.71 2.04 44.46
N THR A 58 -27.74 1.53 43.22
CA THR A 58 -26.53 1.07 42.50
C THR A 58 -25.88 2.21 41.71
N MET A 59 -24.58 2.44 41.90
CA MET A 59 -23.82 3.34 41.00
C MET A 59 -23.37 2.62 39.73
N ALA A 60 -23.43 3.30 38.59
CA ALA A 60 -22.88 2.80 37.34
C ALA A 60 -21.33 2.76 37.37
N PRO A 61 -20.66 1.88 36.61
CA PRO A 61 -19.19 1.82 36.55
C PRO A 61 -18.54 3.16 36.17
N GLN A 62 -19.16 3.93 35.27
CA GLN A 62 -18.71 5.27 34.90
C GLN A 62 -18.76 6.28 36.06
N GLN A 63 -19.75 6.17 36.96
CA GLN A 63 -19.87 7.03 38.15
C GLN A 63 -18.77 6.75 39.17
N LEU A 64 -18.36 5.48 39.32
CA LEU A 64 -17.21 5.08 40.14
C LEU A 64 -15.89 5.63 39.56
N GLN A 65 -15.69 5.49 38.25
CA GLN A 65 -14.49 5.99 37.57
C GLN A 65 -14.39 7.53 37.64
N LEU A 66 -15.51 8.23 37.47
CA LEU A 66 -15.57 9.70 37.61
C LEU A 66 -15.30 10.15 39.05
N LEU A 67 -15.84 9.45 40.05
CA LEU A 67 -15.56 9.71 41.46
C LEU A 67 -14.06 9.52 41.78
N GLN A 68 -13.42 8.48 41.23
CA GLN A 68 -12.00 8.22 41.40
C GLN A 68 -11.14 9.29 40.72
N TYR A 69 -11.50 9.73 39.52
CA TYR A 69 -10.85 10.85 38.83
C TYR A 69 -10.94 12.16 39.62
N PHE A 70 -12.11 12.49 40.18
CA PHE A 70 -12.26 13.68 41.03
C PHE A 70 -11.46 13.56 42.34
N GLN A 71 -11.38 12.38 42.95
CA GLN A 71 -10.55 12.15 44.15
C GLN A 71 -9.04 12.27 43.89
N GLN A 72 -8.58 12.05 42.66
CA GLN A 72 -7.19 12.28 42.27
C GLN A 72 -6.87 13.76 41.95
N ASN A 73 -7.88 14.58 41.62
CA ASN A 73 -7.70 15.93 41.09
C ASN A 73 -8.29 17.05 41.98
N VAL A 74 -8.63 16.75 43.25
CA VAL A 74 -9.39 17.61 44.19
C VAL A 74 -9.00 19.10 44.13
N ASN A 75 -7.70 19.40 44.12
CA ASN A 75 -7.17 20.77 44.19
C ASN A 75 -7.47 21.63 42.95
N ASN A 76 -7.85 21.03 41.82
CA ASN A 76 -8.08 21.69 40.53
C ASN A 76 -9.56 21.65 40.07
N LEU A 77 -10.48 21.20 40.91
CA LEU A 77 -11.90 21.05 40.54
C LEU A 77 -12.70 22.34 40.67
N THR A 78 -13.58 22.59 39.71
CA THR A 78 -14.53 23.72 39.77
C THR A 78 -15.59 23.52 40.87
N PRO A 79 -16.25 24.59 41.37
CA PRO A 79 -17.28 24.45 42.40
C PRO A 79 -18.44 23.51 42.04
N SER A 80 -18.79 23.41 40.74
CA SER A 80 -19.79 22.44 40.25
C SER A 80 -19.27 21.00 40.25
N GLN A 81 -18.01 20.77 39.88
CA GLN A 81 -17.36 19.45 39.97
C GLN A 81 -17.18 19.00 41.43
N GLN A 82 -16.88 19.92 42.35
CA GLN A 82 -16.80 19.62 43.79
C GLN A 82 -18.15 19.15 44.36
N ASN A 83 -19.25 19.81 43.98
CA ASN A 83 -20.61 19.38 44.36
C ASN A 83 -20.95 17.99 43.76
N LEU A 84 -20.62 17.76 42.49
CA LEU A 84 -20.83 16.45 41.84
C LEU A 84 -19.99 15.35 42.52
N MET A 85 -18.75 15.62 42.91
CA MET A 85 -17.93 14.69 43.69
C MET A 85 -18.59 14.35 45.02
N GLN A 86 -19.05 15.34 45.81
CA GLN A 86 -19.71 15.08 47.10
C GLN A 86 -20.97 14.22 46.94
N HIS A 87 -21.76 14.45 45.89
CA HIS A 87 -22.95 13.64 45.59
C HIS A 87 -22.58 12.17 45.32
N LEU A 88 -21.65 11.94 44.40
CA LEU A 88 -21.13 10.61 44.07
C LEU A 88 -20.48 9.92 45.29
N GLN A 89 -19.79 10.67 46.15
CA GLN A 89 -19.12 10.15 47.33
C GLN A 89 -20.12 9.72 48.43
N ASN A 90 -21.25 10.42 48.56
CA ASN A 90 -22.38 9.99 49.40
C ASN A 90 -23.07 8.73 48.83
N GLN A 91 -23.34 8.70 47.53
CA GLN A 91 -23.97 7.55 46.87
C GLN A 91 -23.08 6.28 46.97
N TYR A 92 -21.77 6.42 46.82
CA TYR A 92 -20.79 5.36 47.05
C TYR A 92 -20.78 4.85 48.50
N ARG A 93 -20.92 5.76 49.49
CA ARG A 93 -20.98 5.40 50.92
C ARG A 93 -22.21 4.54 51.25
N LEU A 94 -23.37 4.88 50.67
CA LEU A 94 -24.61 4.09 50.84
C LEU A 94 -24.46 2.68 50.26
N MET A 95 -23.93 2.56 49.04
CA MET A 95 -23.69 1.28 48.38
C MET A 95 -22.73 0.37 49.20
N GLN A 96 -21.69 0.93 49.82
CA GLN A 96 -20.81 0.15 50.71
C GLN A 96 -21.50 -0.35 51.99
N GLN A 97 -22.48 0.38 52.53
CA GLN A 97 -23.23 -0.08 53.71
C GLN A 97 -24.10 -1.30 53.37
N GLN A 98 -24.80 -1.28 52.23
CA GLN A 98 -25.60 -2.43 51.76
C GLN A 98 -24.73 -3.64 51.40
N ALA A 99 -23.54 -3.45 50.82
CA ALA A 99 -22.61 -4.54 50.55
C ALA A 99 -22.11 -5.25 51.82
N ARG A 100 -22.15 -4.59 52.99
CA ARG A 100 -21.78 -5.21 54.28
C ARG A 100 -22.91 -6.02 54.91
N SER A 101 -24.19 -5.71 54.64
CA SER A 101 -25.33 -6.43 55.20
C SER A 101 -25.74 -7.70 54.42
N GLN A 102 -25.09 -8.01 53.29
CA GLN A 102 -25.33 -9.23 52.50
C GLN A 102 -24.28 -10.34 52.69
N ARG A 103 -23.37 -10.25 53.67
CA ARG A 103 -22.46 -11.36 54.00
C ARG A 103 -23.10 -12.37 54.96
N PRO A 104 -23.16 -13.67 54.64
CA PRO A 104 -23.52 -14.71 55.60
C PRO A 104 -22.54 -14.76 56.78
N GLN A 105 -23.03 -15.11 57.97
CA GLN A 105 -22.17 -15.38 59.13
C GLN A 105 -21.49 -16.75 59.00
N PRO A 106 -20.15 -16.85 59.19
CA PRO A 106 -19.51 -18.10 59.57
C PRO A 106 -19.89 -18.48 61.00
N GLN A 107 -20.06 -19.78 61.27
CA GLN A 107 -20.25 -20.30 62.64
C GLN A 107 -18.94 -20.16 63.45
N ALA A 108 -19.06 -20.07 64.78
CA ALA A 108 -17.95 -19.71 65.66
C ALA A 108 -17.44 -20.87 66.54
N ALA A 109 -16.12 -20.97 66.69
CA ALA A 109 -15.39 -21.72 67.73
C ALA A 109 -14.11 -20.93 68.12
N PRO A 110 -13.52 -21.11 69.32
CA PRO A 110 -13.00 -19.94 70.06
C PRO A 110 -11.49 -19.89 70.41
N GLY A 111 -10.98 -18.68 70.66
CA GLY A 111 -9.65 -18.37 71.24
C GLY A 111 -8.65 -17.80 70.21
N THR A 112 -7.74 -16.86 70.52
CA THR A 112 -7.38 -16.17 71.79
C THR A 112 -6.96 -14.68 71.54
N ARG A 113 -6.65 -13.89 72.60
CA ARG A 113 -6.51 -12.41 72.57
C ARG A 113 -5.06 -11.85 72.54
N SER A 114 -4.81 -10.82 71.71
CA SER A 114 -3.94 -9.62 71.93
C SER A 114 -4.06 -8.72 70.67
N GLY A 115 -3.96 -7.39 70.63
CA GLY A 115 -3.17 -6.40 71.40
C GLY A 115 -1.83 -6.15 70.68
N THR A 116 -1.37 -4.94 70.28
CA THR A 116 -1.86 -3.54 70.46
C THR A 116 -1.26 -2.58 69.37
N THR A 117 -1.42 -1.25 69.50
CA THR A 117 -1.16 -0.17 68.50
C THR A 117 0.30 0.35 68.34
N PRO A 118 0.61 1.15 67.26
CA PRO A 118 1.96 1.67 66.92
C PRO A 118 2.27 3.11 67.44
N PRO A 119 3.50 3.61 67.23
CA PRO A 119 3.76 4.80 66.37
C PRO A 119 4.97 4.56 65.41
N ALA A 120 5.70 5.48 64.72
CA ALA A 120 5.82 6.96 64.73
C ALA A 120 6.36 7.51 63.35
N TYR A 121 6.90 8.75 63.32
CA TYR A 121 7.59 9.44 62.20
C TYR A 121 8.91 10.08 62.68
N THR A 122 9.85 10.41 61.77
CA THR A 122 10.51 11.76 61.67
C THR A 122 11.43 11.92 60.43
N ASN A 123 11.67 13.17 60.01
CA ASN A 123 12.63 13.60 58.98
C ASN A 123 13.95 14.12 59.61
N PHE A 124 15.02 14.33 58.82
CA PHE A 124 15.70 15.64 58.64
C PHE A 124 16.80 15.58 57.53
N SER A 125 17.45 16.72 57.23
CA SER A 125 18.16 16.99 55.95
C SER A 125 19.49 17.76 56.12
N GLN A 126 20.25 17.86 55.01
CA GLN A 126 21.18 18.95 54.57
C GLN A 126 22.71 18.71 54.48
N ASN A 127 23.24 19.10 53.30
CA ASN A 127 24.44 19.90 52.97
C ASN A 127 25.87 19.48 53.38
N GLY A 128 26.85 19.73 52.47
CA GLY A 128 28.28 19.84 52.83
C GLY A 128 29.33 19.52 51.74
N SER A 129 29.54 20.42 50.76
CA SER A 129 30.75 20.50 49.90
C SER A 129 31.70 21.59 50.48
N PRO A 130 32.97 21.83 50.02
CA PRO A 130 33.61 21.43 48.74
C PRO A 130 35.14 21.10 48.76
N LEU A 131 35.75 20.91 47.57
CA LEU A 131 36.85 21.74 46.99
C LEU A 131 38.11 21.03 46.40
N ASN A 132 38.52 21.52 45.23
CA ASN A 132 39.86 21.56 44.58
C ASN A 132 40.50 20.40 43.78
N THR A 133 41.33 20.86 42.82
CA THR A 133 42.01 20.24 41.66
C THR A 133 43.55 20.29 41.86
N PRO A 134 44.46 20.00 40.88
CA PRO A 134 44.35 19.46 39.50
C PRO A 134 45.06 18.06 39.38
N THR A 135 45.83 17.58 38.37
CA THR A 135 46.46 18.08 37.11
C THR A 135 46.89 16.89 36.20
N GLY A 136 47.24 17.13 34.93
CA GLY A 136 48.39 16.44 34.29
C GLY A 136 48.17 15.51 33.07
N THR A 137 48.09 16.10 31.87
CA THR A 137 48.77 15.71 30.60
C THR A 137 49.14 14.24 30.27
N GLY A 138 48.86 13.79 29.02
CA GLY A 138 49.66 12.73 28.37
C GLY A 138 49.03 11.99 27.17
N ASP A 139 49.25 12.44 25.94
CA ASP A 139 48.84 11.75 24.70
C ASP A 139 49.75 10.59 24.27
N LYS A 140 49.18 9.61 23.52
CA LYS A 140 49.79 9.02 22.31
C LYS A 140 48.83 8.14 21.48
N LEU A 141 49.05 8.12 20.16
CA LEU A 141 48.28 7.37 19.13
C LEU A 141 49.01 6.07 18.70
N VAL A 142 48.52 5.44 17.60
CA VAL A 142 49.19 4.44 16.71
C VAL A 142 49.06 2.96 17.18
N GLN A 143 48.63 1.96 16.37
CA GLN A 143 47.87 1.87 15.09
C GLN A 143 47.29 0.40 14.91
N PRO A 144 46.92 -0.19 13.73
CA PRO A 144 45.75 -1.10 13.69
C PRO A 144 45.95 -2.55 13.14
N SER A 145 44.97 -3.41 13.47
CA SER A 145 44.49 -4.60 12.71
C SER A 145 45.43 -5.79 12.45
N PRO A 146 44.87 -7.02 12.31
CA PRO A 146 44.50 -7.49 10.96
C PRO A 146 43.11 -8.15 10.86
N VAL A 147 42.68 -8.44 9.63
CA VAL A 147 41.40 -9.06 9.26
C VAL A 147 41.59 -10.57 8.95
N VAL A 148 40.59 -11.40 9.26
CA VAL A 148 40.49 -12.79 8.81
C VAL A 148 39.07 -13.07 8.29
N ASN A 149 38.96 -13.69 7.11
CA ASN A 149 37.70 -14.19 6.55
C ASN A 149 37.57 -15.71 6.76
N PRO A 150 36.35 -16.26 6.92
CA PRO A 150 36.13 -17.66 7.29
C PRO A 150 36.07 -18.61 6.08
N ARG A 151 36.14 -19.92 6.37
CA ARG A 151 35.73 -21.00 5.48
C ARG A 151 35.09 -22.16 6.24
N ASP A 152 34.09 -22.74 5.59
CA ASP A 152 33.70 -24.16 5.57
C ASP A 152 33.58 -24.92 6.90
N PHE A 153 32.32 -25.12 7.35
CA PHE A 153 31.90 -26.42 7.90
C PHE A 153 30.40 -26.66 7.62
N LEU A 154 30.09 -27.76 6.94
CA LEU A 154 28.74 -28.32 6.78
C LEU A 154 28.80 -29.82 7.05
N SER A 155 27.99 -30.29 8.01
CA SER A 155 27.54 -31.69 8.10
C SER A 155 26.32 -31.78 9.06
N PRO A 156 25.42 -32.76 8.89
CA PRO A 156 24.05 -32.67 9.40
C PRO A 156 23.82 -33.35 10.76
N GLY A 157 22.81 -32.87 11.50
CA GLY A 157 22.34 -33.47 12.75
C GLY A 157 20.90 -33.09 13.08
N GLN A 158 20.02 -34.09 13.02
CA GLN A 158 18.69 -34.23 13.65
C GLN A 158 18.07 -33.02 14.38
N HIS A 159 16.92 -32.53 13.90
CA HIS A 159 15.61 -32.74 14.56
C HIS A 159 14.48 -32.02 13.79
N SER A 160 13.78 -32.76 12.92
CA SER A 160 12.47 -32.35 12.39
C SER A 160 11.37 -33.02 13.21
N ALA A 161 10.47 -32.23 13.80
CA ALA A 161 9.21 -32.74 14.32
C ALA A 161 8.16 -32.66 13.21
N ASP A 162 7.69 -33.81 12.73
CA ASP A 162 6.63 -33.87 11.72
C ASP A 162 5.31 -33.38 12.30
N ILE A 163 4.62 -32.52 11.56
CA ILE A 163 3.23 -32.13 11.84
C ILE A 163 2.36 -32.89 10.84
N THR A 164 1.69 -33.93 11.31
CA THR A 164 0.74 -34.73 10.52
C THR A 164 -0.56 -33.95 10.29
N ALA A 165 -1.32 -34.36 9.25
CA ALA A 165 -2.54 -33.67 8.84
C ALA A 165 -3.67 -33.78 9.88
N ASP A 166 -3.69 -34.83 10.69
CA ASP A 166 -4.80 -35.15 11.60
C ASP A 166 -4.91 -34.13 12.75
N ASN A 167 -3.77 -33.70 13.30
CA ASN A 167 -3.71 -32.66 14.34
C ASN A 167 -4.31 -31.32 13.86
N LEU A 168 -4.28 -31.02 12.56
CA LEU A 168 -4.82 -29.76 12.02
C LEU A 168 -6.35 -29.68 12.14
N GLU A 169 -7.07 -30.80 12.13
CA GLU A 169 -8.54 -30.81 12.20
C GLU A 169 -9.03 -30.74 13.66
N GLU A 170 -8.30 -31.34 14.59
CA GLU A 170 -8.60 -31.31 16.03
C GLU A 170 -8.33 -29.92 16.63
N ASP A 171 -7.18 -29.29 16.30
CA ASP A 171 -6.92 -27.87 16.62
C ASP A 171 -7.97 -26.93 16.00
N LEU A 172 -8.48 -27.23 14.80
CA LEU A 172 -9.57 -26.46 14.19
C LEU A 172 -10.86 -26.60 14.99
N LYS A 173 -11.22 -27.83 15.37
CA LYS A 173 -12.41 -28.13 16.18
C LYS A 173 -12.34 -27.47 17.54
N ASP A 174 -11.18 -27.40 18.20
CA ASP A 174 -11.05 -26.72 19.49
C ASP A 174 -10.98 -25.19 19.39
N LEU A 175 -10.47 -24.64 18.28
CA LEU A 175 -10.65 -23.21 17.94
C LEU A 175 -12.13 -22.86 17.64
N LEU A 176 -12.95 -23.85 17.27
CA LEU A 176 -14.38 -23.70 17.02
C LEU A 176 -15.24 -24.03 18.26
N SER A 177 -14.79 -24.90 19.17
CA SER A 177 -15.49 -25.28 20.42
C SER A 177 -15.39 -24.19 21.49
N GLN A 178 -14.26 -23.47 21.57
CA GLN A 178 -14.04 -22.36 22.51
C GLN A 178 -14.83 -21.07 22.15
N LYS A 179 -15.79 -21.12 21.22
CA LYS A 179 -16.50 -19.94 20.68
C LYS A 179 -17.45 -19.25 21.68
N ASP A 180 -18.01 -19.98 22.64
CA ASP A 180 -19.10 -19.48 23.52
C ASP A 180 -18.68 -18.45 24.58
N LEU A 181 -17.39 -18.15 24.73
CA LEU A 181 -16.88 -17.07 25.61
C LEU A 181 -16.31 -15.86 24.84
N ALA A 182 -15.92 -16.03 23.58
CA ALA A 182 -15.37 -14.95 22.76
C ALA A 182 -16.44 -14.26 21.89
N ALA A 183 -17.45 -15.01 21.43
CA ALA A 183 -18.59 -14.45 20.71
C ALA A 183 -19.51 -13.64 21.65
N THR A 184 -19.84 -14.21 22.81
CA THR A 184 -20.69 -13.58 23.83
C THR A 184 -20.15 -12.25 24.34
N LEU A 185 -18.84 -12.15 24.62
CA LEU A 185 -18.21 -10.89 25.05
C LEU A 185 -18.26 -9.80 23.96
N ALA A 186 -18.21 -10.18 22.67
CA ALA A 186 -18.37 -9.24 21.56
C ALA A 186 -19.84 -8.86 21.33
N GLU A 187 -20.77 -9.81 21.52
CA GLU A 187 -22.21 -9.56 21.42
C GLU A 187 -22.75 -8.69 22.56
N ASP A 188 -22.31 -8.86 23.80
CA ASP A 188 -22.74 -8.01 24.93
C ASP A 188 -22.27 -6.56 24.76
N LEU A 189 -21.08 -6.35 24.20
CA LEU A 189 -20.58 -5.02 23.83
C LEU A 189 -21.36 -4.38 22.67
N LEU A 190 -21.96 -5.17 21.78
CA LEU A 190 -22.79 -4.68 20.67
C LEU A 190 -24.27 -4.50 21.04
N LYS A 191 -24.85 -5.40 21.85
CA LYS A 191 -26.22 -5.30 22.38
C LYS A 191 -26.40 -4.05 23.24
N HIS A 192 -25.37 -3.63 23.98
CA HIS A 192 -25.39 -2.36 24.70
C HIS A 192 -25.44 -1.09 23.82
N PHE A 193 -25.32 -1.22 22.49
CA PHE A 193 -25.45 -0.11 21.53
C PHE A 193 -26.56 -0.29 20.48
N GLY A 194 -27.40 -1.34 20.57
CA GLY A 194 -28.54 -1.48 19.65
C GLY A 194 -29.51 -2.62 19.94
N SER A 195 -30.68 -2.29 20.48
CA SER A 195 -31.86 -3.18 20.45
C SER A 195 -33.21 -2.43 20.59
N GLU A 196 -33.75 -1.95 19.47
CA GLU A 196 -35.20 -1.89 19.18
C GLU A 196 -35.36 -2.06 17.66
N GLY A 197 -36.06 -3.05 17.09
CA GLY A 197 -36.61 -4.30 17.65
C GLY A 197 -37.51 -5.04 16.62
N ALA A 198 -37.62 -6.38 16.72
CA ALA A 198 -38.56 -7.31 16.03
C ALA A 198 -38.52 -7.35 14.47
N ASP A 199 -38.38 -8.49 13.77
CA ASP A 199 -39.21 -9.74 13.69
C ASP A 199 -40.54 -9.52 12.90
N VAL A 200 -41.04 -10.43 12.04
CA VAL A 200 -41.22 -11.90 12.16
C VAL A 200 -41.09 -12.66 10.80
N LYS A 201 -40.89 -13.99 10.90
CA LYS A 201 -41.01 -15.19 10.00
C LYS A 201 -41.95 -15.09 8.75
N GLU A 202 -42.00 -16.01 7.76
CA GLU A 202 -41.89 -17.49 7.80
C GLU A 202 -41.75 -18.15 6.38
N GLU A 203 -40.98 -19.26 6.28
CA GLU A 203 -41.09 -20.51 5.42
C GLU A 203 -41.51 -20.46 3.90
N THR A 204 -41.24 -21.42 2.98
CA THR A 204 -40.71 -22.83 3.02
C THR A 204 -40.05 -23.28 1.67
N ASP A 205 -39.27 -24.38 1.71
CA ASP A 205 -39.01 -25.47 0.71
C ASP A 205 -38.49 -25.30 -0.75
N CYS A 206 -37.22 -25.69 -0.95
CA CYS A 206 -36.69 -26.82 -1.76
C CYS A 206 -37.20 -27.18 -3.20
N SER A 207 -36.27 -27.25 -4.18
CA SER A 207 -35.79 -28.52 -4.84
C SER A 207 -35.24 -28.37 -6.29
N ASN A 208 -34.06 -28.97 -6.58
CA ASN A 208 -33.61 -29.59 -7.86
C ASN A 208 -33.59 -28.80 -9.20
N SER A 209 -32.76 -29.12 -10.23
CA SER A 209 -31.54 -29.97 -10.34
C SER A 209 -30.84 -29.81 -11.72
N ASN A 210 -29.54 -30.12 -11.77
CA ASN A 210 -28.74 -30.60 -12.93
C ASN A 210 -28.44 -29.71 -14.17
N GLY A 211 -27.17 -29.75 -14.63
CA GLY A 211 -26.90 -29.90 -16.08
C GLY A 211 -25.68 -29.23 -16.73
N ASN A 212 -24.45 -29.75 -16.51
CA ASN A 212 -23.31 -29.78 -17.49
C ASN A 212 -22.73 -28.42 -18.02
N ASN A 213 -21.50 -28.29 -18.58
CA ASN A 213 -20.38 -29.22 -18.74
C ASN A 213 -19.00 -28.50 -18.84
N SER A 214 -17.92 -29.30 -18.76
CA SER A 214 -16.59 -29.10 -19.41
C SER A 214 -15.85 -27.73 -19.34
N SER A 215 -15.00 -27.61 -18.33
CA SER A 215 -13.55 -27.27 -18.44
C SER A 215 -12.95 -26.73 -19.76
N GLN A 216 -12.18 -25.64 -19.66
CA GLN A 216 -10.94 -25.44 -20.45
C GLN A 216 -9.92 -24.58 -19.66
N ASN A 217 -8.62 -24.83 -19.88
CA ASN A 217 -7.53 -24.23 -19.09
C ASN A 217 -7.09 -22.86 -19.63
N THR A 218 -6.82 -21.91 -18.73
CA THR A 218 -6.04 -20.70 -19.02
C THR A 218 -4.83 -20.62 -18.09
N ILE A 219 -3.68 -20.23 -18.63
CA ILE A 219 -2.37 -20.43 -17.99
C ILE A 219 -1.95 -19.15 -17.26
N SER A 220 -1.76 -19.24 -15.94
CA SER A 220 -1.30 -18.11 -15.12
C SER A 220 0.19 -17.83 -15.33
N SER A 221 0.52 -16.62 -15.79
CA SER A 221 1.89 -16.12 -15.90
C SER A 221 2.30 -15.40 -14.61
N GLY A 222 2.75 -16.15 -13.60
CA GLY A 222 3.23 -15.60 -12.32
C GLY A 222 4.55 -14.82 -12.44
N SER A 223 4.68 -13.74 -11.66
CA SER A 223 5.84 -12.83 -11.71
C SER A 223 7.09 -13.40 -11.02
N PHE A 224 8.07 -13.82 -11.83
CA PHE A 224 9.39 -14.25 -11.38
C PHE A 224 10.48 -13.20 -11.64
N SER A 225 11.50 -13.21 -10.79
CA SER A 225 12.75 -12.45 -10.90
C SER A 225 13.85 -13.24 -10.18
N PRO A 226 15.14 -13.11 -10.56
CA PRO A 226 15.94 -14.31 -10.81
C PRO A 226 16.62 -14.94 -9.60
N LEU A 227 16.97 -16.23 -9.75
CA LEU A 227 17.95 -16.93 -8.93
C LEU A 227 19.29 -17.01 -9.69
N ASN A 228 20.40 -16.80 -8.97
CA ASN A 228 21.73 -17.12 -9.48
C ASN A 228 21.97 -18.63 -9.43
N ILE A 229 22.66 -19.17 -10.44
CA ILE A 229 23.33 -20.48 -10.37
C ILE A 229 24.76 -20.30 -10.89
N ASP A 230 25.74 -20.72 -10.09
CA ASP A 230 27.13 -20.84 -10.50
C ASP A 230 27.33 -22.03 -11.45
N SER A 231 28.32 -21.95 -12.34
CA SER A 231 28.83 -23.12 -13.06
C SER A 231 30.32 -22.92 -13.37
N LYS A 232 31.16 -23.79 -12.79
CA LYS A 232 32.61 -23.81 -13.02
C LYS A 232 32.96 -24.84 -14.10
N THR A 233 33.85 -24.48 -15.01
CA THR A 233 34.72 -25.42 -15.73
C THR A 233 36.04 -24.72 -16.02
N GLU A 234 37.14 -25.46 -16.12
CA GLU A 234 38.52 -24.97 -16.03
C GLU A 234 39.24 -24.91 -17.38
N MET A 235 40.27 -24.05 -17.51
CA MET A 235 41.64 -24.36 -18.00
C MET A 235 42.48 -23.06 -18.24
N PRO A 236 43.83 -23.12 -18.38
CA PRO A 236 44.75 -21.99 -18.09
C PRO A 236 45.73 -21.69 -19.26
N PRO A 237 46.94 -21.08 -19.11
CA PRO A 237 47.48 -20.15 -18.09
C PRO A 237 48.13 -18.85 -18.66
N GLU A 238 48.52 -17.93 -17.75
CA GLU A 238 49.63 -16.94 -17.88
C GLU A 238 49.58 -15.84 -18.98
N THR A 239 50.33 -14.71 -18.89
CA THR A 239 51.40 -14.32 -17.95
C THR A 239 51.16 -12.92 -17.34
N ARG A 240 51.65 -12.67 -16.12
CA ARG A 240 51.59 -11.37 -15.41
C ARG A 240 52.62 -10.35 -15.90
N ARG A 241 52.33 -9.05 -15.75
CA ARG A 241 53.27 -8.07 -15.15
C ARG A 241 52.52 -6.93 -14.43
N LYS A 242 53.17 -6.34 -13.41
CA LYS A 242 52.62 -5.35 -12.47
C LYS A 242 53.16 -3.94 -12.80
N VAL A 243 52.39 -2.88 -12.49
CA VAL A 243 52.86 -1.65 -11.82
C VAL A 243 51.68 -1.11 -10.96
N LYS A 244 51.98 -0.34 -9.89
CA LYS A 244 51.00 0.44 -9.10
C LYS A 244 51.23 1.95 -9.26
N SER A 245 50.13 2.71 -9.15
CA SER A 245 49.96 4.10 -8.64
C SER A 245 51.13 4.69 -7.79
N PRO A 246 51.35 6.04 -7.70
CA PRO A 246 50.24 6.99 -7.38
C PRO A 246 50.33 8.51 -7.76
N THR A 247 49.15 9.17 -7.66
CA THR A 247 48.77 10.53 -7.16
C THR A 247 49.47 11.87 -7.51
N GLN A 248 48.60 12.83 -7.81
CA GLN A 248 48.53 14.27 -7.40
C GLN A 248 49.29 15.40 -8.17
N GLU A 249 48.48 16.41 -8.54
CA GLU A 249 48.73 17.88 -8.61
C GLU A 249 49.93 18.44 -9.42
N SER A 250 49.86 19.62 -10.06
CA SER A 250 48.78 20.56 -10.45
C SER A 250 49.38 21.56 -11.49
N ILE A 251 48.67 22.60 -11.96
CA ILE A 251 49.39 23.78 -12.54
C ILE A 251 49.55 23.88 -14.08
N LEU A 252 48.54 24.34 -14.85
CA LEU A 252 48.62 25.46 -15.83
C LEU A 252 47.69 25.34 -17.04
N THR A 253 47.05 26.45 -17.38
CA THR A 253 46.25 26.66 -18.60
C THR A 253 47.14 27.14 -19.76
N VAL A 254 47.00 26.50 -20.93
CA VAL A 254 47.38 27.08 -22.23
C VAL A 254 46.21 26.90 -23.20
N LYS A 255 45.75 27.97 -23.83
CA LYS A 255 44.82 27.91 -24.96
C LYS A 255 45.59 27.47 -26.21
N ASN A 256 45.00 26.59 -27.02
CA ASN A 256 45.33 26.46 -28.43
C ASN A 256 44.04 26.19 -29.20
N GLU A 257 43.80 26.98 -30.23
CA GLU A 257 42.64 26.87 -31.13
C GLU A 257 42.98 25.87 -32.27
N PRO A 258 42.09 24.93 -32.63
CA PRO A 258 42.23 24.16 -33.86
C PRO A 258 41.95 25.06 -35.07
N PRO A 259 42.83 25.14 -36.08
CA PRO A 259 42.68 26.13 -37.14
C PRO A 259 41.98 25.58 -38.41
N TRP A 260 41.10 26.43 -38.97
CA TRP A 260 40.42 26.35 -40.28
C TRP A 260 39.27 25.33 -40.44
N ASP A 261 38.12 25.88 -40.86
CA ASP A 261 36.97 25.15 -41.38
C ASP A 261 37.28 24.44 -42.71
N PHE A 262 36.55 23.36 -42.95
CA PHE A 262 36.27 22.88 -44.29
C PHE A 262 34.75 22.72 -44.44
N GLU A 263 34.10 23.70 -45.09
CA GLU A 263 32.65 23.69 -45.28
C GLU A 263 32.21 22.56 -46.23
N SER A 264 31.88 21.40 -45.67
CA SER A 264 30.90 20.51 -46.31
C SER A 264 29.52 21.11 -46.10
N SER A 265 28.94 21.74 -47.12
CA SER A 265 27.62 22.39 -47.08
C SER A 265 26.46 21.39 -46.94
N VAL A 266 26.41 20.68 -45.82
CA VAL A 266 25.24 19.90 -45.42
C VAL A 266 24.13 20.89 -45.06
N GLU A 267 23.12 20.97 -45.92
CA GLU A 267 21.91 21.74 -45.66
C GLU A 267 21.36 21.37 -44.28
N LYS A 268 21.39 22.32 -43.34
CA LYS A 268 20.71 22.18 -42.05
C LYS A 268 19.20 22.23 -42.31
N LYS A 269 18.63 21.10 -42.72
CA LYS A 269 17.18 20.91 -42.87
C LYS A 269 16.49 21.51 -41.65
N ALA A 270 15.62 22.49 -41.88
CA ALA A 270 14.91 23.17 -40.80
C ALA A 270 14.18 22.13 -39.95
N LYS A 271 14.40 22.15 -38.63
CA LYS A 271 13.74 21.21 -37.73
C LYS A 271 12.23 21.48 -37.77
N ILE A 272 11.46 20.49 -38.21
CA ILE A 272 10.01 20.60 -38.28
C ILE A 272 9.46 20.78 -36.87
N GLU A 273 8.73 21.87 -36.64
CA GLU A 273 8.10 22.19 -35.37
C GLU A 273 6.67 21.65 -35.35
N TYR A 274 6.47 20.56 -34.62
CA TYR A 274 5.16 19.95 -34.40
C TYR A 274 4.49 20.60 -33.19
N ASN A 275 3.22 20.99 -33.34
CA ASN A 275 2.40 21.55 -32.26
C ASN A 275 1.05 20.81 -32.15
N ILE A 276 0.31 21.07 -31.08
CA ILE A 276 -0.95 20.37 -30.76
C ILE A 276 -2.18 20.89 -31.50
N ASP A 277 -2.05 22.01 -32.22
CA ASP A 277 -3.13 22.64 -32.98
C ASP A 277 -3.14 22.16 -34.45
N MET A 278 -2.06 21.56 -34.93
CA MET A 278 -2.02 20.79 -36.18
C MET A 278 -3.00 19.61 -36.16
N ASP A 279 -3.64 19.35 -37.30
CA ASP A 279 -4.40 18.12 -37.54
C ASP A 279 -3.48 16.90 -37.81
N ALA A 280 -4.02 15.71 -37.60
CA ALA A 280 -3.27 14.46 -37.78
C ALA A 280 -2.76 14.24 -39.22
N GLN A 281 -3.50 14.67 -40.24
CA GLN A 281 -3.12 14.48 -41.64
C GLN A 281 -1.90 15.33 -42.00
N THR A 282 -1.85 16.57 -41.53
CA THR A 282 -0.68 17.46 -41.59
C THR A 282 0.52 16.86 -40.87
N ILE A 283 0.33 16.35 -39.64
CA ILE A 283 1.40 15.70 -38.87
C ILE A 283 2.00 14.49 -39.62
N LEU A 284 1.16 13.60 -40.16
CA LEU A 284 1.62 12.44 -40.93
C LEU A 284 2.27 12.84 -42.27
N GLY A 285 1.79 13.91 -42.91
CA GLY A 285 2.40 14.45 -44.13
C GLY A 285 3.82 14.95 -43.89
N LEU A 286 4.06 15.64 -42.78
CA LEU A 286 5.38 16.10 -42.35
C LEU A 286 6.30 14.92 -41.99
N CYS A 287 5.82 13.96 -41.19
CA CYS A 287 6.60 12.77 -40.79
C CYS A 287 7.12 11.94 -41.98
N LYS A 288 6.36 11.86 -43.09
CA LYS A 288 6.76 11.12 -44.30
C LYS A 288 7.88 11.78 -45.11
N ASN A 289 8.14 13.07 -44.88
CA ASN A 289 9.19 13.83 -45.56
C ASN A 289 10.52 13.84 -44.77
N GLU A 290 10.53 13.27 -43.56
CA GLU A 290 11.72 13.10 -42.72
C GLU A 290 12.50 11.83 -43.09
N ALA A 291 13.83 11.91 -43.09
CA ALA A 291 14.68 10.73 -43.30
C ALA A 291 14.77 9.92 -42.00
N VAL A 292 14.13 8.75 -41.97
CA VAL A 292 14.04 7.92 -40.76
C VAL A 292 15.26 7.01 -40.63
N ASN A 293 16.36 7.55 -40.10
CA ASN A 293 17.62 6.81 -39.85
C ASN A 293 17.53 5.73 -38.74
N GLY A 294 16.31 5.28 -38.37
CA GLY A 294 16.02 4.29 -37.34
C GLY A 294 16.01 4.81 -35.90
N ASP A 295 16.70 5.92 -35.62
CA ASP A 295 16.81 6.50 -34.28
C ASP A 295 15.59 7.35 -33.92
N ILE A 296 14.48 6.65 -33.67
CA ILE A 296 13.18 7.23 -33.36
C ILE A 296 13.08 7.44 -31.84
N THR A 297 13.25 8.69 -31.40
CA THR A 297 13.19 9.06 -29.98
C THR A 297 11.86 8.65 -29.33
N SER A 298 11.94 8.17 -28.08
CA SER A 298 10.79 7.63 -27.34
C SER A 298 10.44 8.43 -26.07
N ILE A 299 10.79 9.72 -26.05
CA ILE A 299 10.64 10.64 -24.91
C ILE A 299 9.29 11.37 -25.03
N LEU A 300 8.49 11.42 -23.97
CA LEU A 300 7.23 12.19 -23.93
C LEU A 300 7.41 13.64 -23.46
N LEU A 301 8.49 13.95 -22.73
CA LEU A 301 8.91 15.33 -22.40
C LEU A 301 9.29 16.09 -23.69
N SER A 302 9.46 17.42 -23.65
CA SER A 302 9.80 18.15 -24.89
C SER A 302 11.18 17.75 -25.41
N ASP A 303 11.40 17.86 -26.73
CA ASP A 303 12.72 17.66 -27.36
C ASP A 303 13.82 18.58 -26.79
N SER A 304 13.42 19.64 -26.10
CA SER A 304 14.28 20.62 -25.41
C SER A 304 14.38 20.41 -23.90
N SER A 305 13.61 19.48 -23.32
CA SER A 305 13.70 19.12 -21.91
C SER A 305 14.95 18.28 -21.66
N PRO A 306 15.63 18.44 -20.51
CA PRO A 306 16.56 17.42 -20.06
C PRO A 306 15.83 16.09 -19.84
N PRO A 307 16.56 14.95 -19.82
CA PRO A 307 16.02 13.69 -19.30
C PRO A 307 15.42 13.89 -17.90
N PRO A 308 14.40 13.11 -17.49
CA PRO A 308 13.87 13.19 -16.14
C PRO A 308 14.97 12.88 -15.13
N THR A 309 15.11 13.71 -14.11
CA THR A 309 16.03 13.52 -12.98
C THR A 309 15.27 13.60 -11.67
N PRO A 310 15.83 13.09 -10.56
CA PRO A 310 15.31 13.39 -9.24
C PRO A 310 15.40 14.91 -8.99
N PRO A 311 14.38 15.54 -8.36
CA PRO A 311 14.39 16.98 -8.10
C PRO A 311 15.30 17.31 -6.91
N ASP A 312 15.95 18.47 -6.99
CA ASP A 312 16.55 19.10 -5.81
C ASP A 312 15.47 19.40 -4.75
N PRO A 313 15.78 19.24 -3.45
CA PRO A 313 14.84 19.59 -2.39
C PRO A 313 14.52 21.11 -2.42
N PRO A 314 13.29 21.52 -2.06
CA PRO A 314 12.91 22.93 -1.98
C PRO A 314 13.92 23.78 -1.20
N ALA A 315 14.40 24.87 -1.81
CA ALA A 315 15.43 25.75 -1.24
C ALA A 315 15.00 26.50 0.05
N ILE A 316 13.74 26.40 0.46
CA ILE A 316 13.21 26.96 1.70
C ILE A 316 13.67 26.09 2.87
N LYS A 317 14.60 26.59 3.69
CA LYS A 317 15.01 25.90 4.91
C LYS A 317 13.91 25.97 5.97
N LEU A 318 13.40 24.80 6.36
CA LEU A 318 12.37 24.62 7.38
C LEU A 318 12.97 24.64 8.78
N THR A 319 12.25 25.24 9.72
CA THR A 319 12.56 25.14 11.16
C THR A 319 12.27 23.73 11.69
N HIS A 320 12.86 23.37 12.84
CA HIS A 320 12.61 22.05 13.48
C HIS A 320 11.11 21.77 13.72
N GLN A 321 10.29 22.79 13.99
CA GLN A 321 8.85 22.62 14.14
C GLN A 321 8.16 22.35 12.78
N GLN A 322 8.63 22.97 11.70
CA GLN A 322 8.12 22.74 10.34
C GLN A 322 8.58 21.40 9.73
N LEU A 323 9.63 20.78 10.27
CA LEU A 323 10.02 19.40 9.94
C LEU A 323 9.09 18.34 10.53
N LEU A 324 8.25 18.72 11.49
CA LEU A 324 7.23 17.88 12.13
C LEU A 324 5.82 18.44 11.86
N PRO A 325 5.40 18.57 10.57
CA PRO A 325 4.14 19.21 10.22
C PRO A 325 2.94 18.42 10.75
N PRO A 326 1.89 19.10 11.27
CA PRO A 326 0.67 18.42 11.68
C PRO A 326 -0.02 17.79 10.46
N THR A 327 -0.42 16.52 10.59
CA THR A 327 -1.07 15.79 9.50
C THR A 327 -2.46 16.37 9.22
N PRO A 328 -2.76 16.77 7.97
CA PRO A 328 -4.09 17.21 7.57
C PRO A 328 -5.13 16.14 7.85
N SER A 329 -6.08 16.45 8.75
CA SER A 329 -7.08 15.51 9.23
C SER A 329 -8.45 16.18 9.22
N VAL A 330 -9.47 15.48 8.71
CA VAL A 330 -10.86 15.92 8.68
C VAL A 330 -11.75 14.86 9.31
N TYR A 331 -12.72 15.27 10.13
CA TYR A 331 -13.72 14.36 10.72
C TYR A 331 -15.01 14.42 9.90
N LEU A 332 -15.66 13.26 9.74
CA LEU A 332 -16.94 13.14 9.06
C LEU A 332 -18.02 12.66 10.02
N ASP A 333 -18.93 13.55 10.40
CA ASP A 333 -20.04 13.24 11.31
C ASP A 333 -21.20 12.53 10.59
N ASN A 334 -21.26 12.64 9.26
CA ASN A 334 -22.41 12.19 8.47
C ASN A 334 -22.05 11.93 6.99
N LYS A 335 -22.94 11.19 6.30
CA LYS A 335 -22.82 10.85 4.88
C LYS A 335 -22.72 12.06 3.95
N LYS A 336 -23.39 13.19 4.23
CA LYS A 336 -23.35 14.38 3.35
C LYS A 336 -21.93 14.96 3.28
N HIS A 337 -21.18 14.95 4.38
CA HIS A 337 -19.80 15.44 4.40
C HIS A 337 -18.87 14.53 3.56
N ALA A 338 -19.11 13.21 3.55
CA ALA A 338 -18.33 12.25 2.76
C ALA A 338 -18.48 12.42 1.24
N PHE A 339 -19.65 12.87 0.77
CA PHE A 339 -19.93 13.14 -0.66
C PHE A 339 -19.70 14.61 -1.05
N SER A 340 -19.11 15.42 -0.17
CA SER A 340 -18.86 16.84 -0.39
C SER A 340 -17.67 17.07 -1.34
N PRO A 341 -17.78 17.86 -2.43
CA PRO A 341 -16.65 18.18 -3.31
C PRO A 341 -15.43 18.76 -2.57
N GLN A 342 -15.68 19.53 -1.51
CA GLN A 342 -14.66 20.10 -0.64
C GLN A 342 -13.77 19.04 0.03
N LEU A 343 -14.26 17.80 0.22
CA LEU A 343 -13.45 16.69 0.75
C LEU A 343 -12.42 16.21 -0.30
N GLN A 344 -12.83 16.09 -1.56
CA GLN A 344 -11.91 15.77 -2.66
C GLN A 344 -10.88 16.89 -2.85
N GLU A 345 -11.30 18.15 -2.79
CA GLU A 345 -10.38 19.29 -2.82
C GLU A 345 -9.37 19.26 -1.67
N PHE A 346 -9.81 18.96 -0.44
CA PHE A 346 -8.94 18.85 0.73
C PHE A 346 -7.88 17.76 0.54
N CYS A 347 -8.30 16.56 0.12
CA CYS A 347 -7.40 15.46 -0.23
C CYS A 347 -6.38 15.85 -1.33
N LEU A 348 -6.80 16.59 -2.37
CA LEU A 348 -5.93 17.03 -3.46
C LEU A 348 -4.96 18.16 -3.08
N LYS A 349 -5.24 18.94 -2.02
CA LYS A 349 -4.41 20.07 -1.57
C LYS A 349 -3.24 19.68 -0.67
N HIS A 350 -3.19 18.44 -0.19
CA HIS A 350 -2.19 17.98 0.79
C HIS A 350 -1.42 16.74 0.31
N PRO A 351 -0.14 16.53 0.68
CA PRO A 351 0.62 15.35 0.26
C PRO A 351 0.01 14.04 0.79
N ILE A 352 -0.45 14.07 2.04
CA ILE A 352 -1.22 13.01 2.68
C ILE A 352 -2.34 13.65 3.50
N ALA A 353 -3.48 12.96 3.61
CA ALA A 353 -4.61 13.42 4.42
C ALA A 353 -5.33 12.24 5.07
N VAL A 354 -5.92 12.45 6.25
CA VAL A 354 -6.70 11.43 6.96
C VAL A 354 -8.15 11.85 7.10
N VAL A 355 -9.05 10.99 6.63
CA VAL A 355 -10.50 11.16 6.70
C VAL A 355 -11.02 10.28 7.83
N ARG A 356 -11.24 10.91 8.98
CA ARG A 356 -11.54 10.25 10.26
C ARG A 356 -12.99 9.78 10.33
N GLY A 357 -13.18 8.55 10.78
CA GLY A 357 -14.52 7.97 10.99
C GLY A 357 -15.33 7.73 9.71
N LEU A 358 -14.70 7.71 8.53
CA LEU A 358 -15.39 7.54 7.23
C LEU A 358 -16.31 6.31 7.22
N ALA A 359 -15.85 5.19 7.77
CA ALA A 359 -16.65 3.96 7.83
C ALA A 359 -17.96 4.15 8.62
N SER A 360 -17.93 4.89 9.73
CA SER A 360 -19.12 5.23 10.50
C SER A 360 -20.05 6.18 9.72
N ALA A 361 -19.49 7.26 9.16
CA ALA A 361 -20.22 8.27 8.39
C ALA A 361 -20.97 7.70 7.17
N LEU A 362 -20.43 6.63 6.56
CA LEU A 362 -21.00 5.94 5.41
C LEU A 362 -21.79 4.65 5.76
N LYS A 363 -21.71 4.18 7.00
CA LYS A 363 -22.16 2.83 7.43
C LYS A 363 -21.55 1.73 6.56
N LEU A 364 -20.21 1.68 6.56
CA LEU A 364 -19.42 0.59 5.98
C LEU A 364 -19.34 -0.60 6.96
N ASP A 365 -19.73 -1.78 6.52
CA ASP A 365 -19.50 -3.04 7.21
C ASP A 365 -18.06 -3.52 6.99
N LEU A 366 -17.17 -3.10 7.90
CA LEU A 366 -15.79 -3.56 7.95
C LEU A 366 -15.69 -5.05 8.36
N GLY A 367 -16.75 -5.64 8.92
CA GLY A 367 -16.82 -7.05 9.28
C GLY A 367 -16.69 -7.98 8.07
N LEU A 368 -17.10 -7.53 6.89
CA LEU A 368 -16.89 -8.23 5.60
C LEU A 368 -15.40 -8.45 5.27
N PHE A 369 -14.51 -7.63 5.83
CA PHE A 369 -13.06 -7.69 5.65
C PHE A 369 -12.32 -8.22 6.89
N SER A 370 -13.05 -8.70 7.90
CA SER A 370 -12.47 -9.33 9.08
C SER A 370 -11.81 -10.65 8.70
N THR A 371 -10.73 -11.01 9.40
CA THR A 371 -10.00 -12.27 9.18
C THR A 371 -10.91 -13.50 9.28
N LYS A 372 -11.93 -13.47 10.13
CA LYS A 372 -12.96 -14.52 10.20
C LYS A 372 -13.70 -14.66 8.86
N THR A 373 -14.34 -13.59 8.39
CA THR A 373 -15.16 -13.60 7.16
C THR A 373 -14.34 -13.95 5.92
N LEU A 374 -13.07 -13.52 5.88
CA LEU A 374 -12.16 -13.85 4.78
C LEU A 374 -11.81 -15.34 4.71
N VAL A 375 -11.61 -16.00 5.86
CA VAL A 375 -11.41 -17.45 5.97
C VAL A 375 -12.69 -18.20 5.62
N GLU A 376 -13.84 -17.73 6.11
CA GLU A 376 -15.15 -18.33 5.84
C GLU A 376 -15.56 -18.21 4.35
N ALA A 377 -15.08 -17.19 3.64
CA ALA A 377 -15.36 -16.99 2.22
C ALA A 377 -14.38 -17.72 1.28
N ASN A 378 -13.06 -17.61 1.49
CA ASN A 378 -12.05 -18.18 0.57
C ASN A 378 -10.78 -18.63 1.33
N PRO A 379 -10.79 -19.76 2.06
CA PRO A 379 -9.71 -20.17 2.97
C PRO A 379 -8.37 -20.44 2.25
N ASP A 380 -8.41 -21.05 1.07
CA ASP A 380 -7.23 -21.43 0.28
C ASP A 380 -6.71 -20.30 -0.64
N HIS A 381 -7.27 -19.09 -0.56
CA HIS A 381 -6.80 -17.98 -1.38
C HIS A 381 -5.34 -17.62 -1.03
N SER A 382 -4.51 -17.41 -2.05
CA SER A 382 -3.06 -17.19 -1.91
C SER A 382 -2.71 -15.84 -1.26
N VAL A 383 -1.76 -15.85 -0.34
CA VAL A 383 -1.25 -14.68 0.39
C VAL A 383 0.26 -14.58 0.15
N GLU A 384 0.75 -13.45 -0.37
CA GLU A 384 2.19 -13.14 -0.31
C GLU A 384 2.54 -12.79 1.14
N VAL A 385 3.61 -13.38 1.67
CA VAL A 385 4.06 -13.16 3.05
C VAL A 385 5.46 -12.56 3.06
N ARG A 386 5.60 -11.44 3.76
CA ARG A 386 6.88 -10.82 4.09
C ARG A 386 7.30 -11.21 5.50
N THR A 387 8.40 -11.95 5.61
CA THR A 387 9.06 -12.24 6.88
C THR A 387 10.01 -11.11 7.22
N GLN A 388 9.78 -10.50 8.39
CA GLN A 388 10.38 -9.25 8.85
C GLN A 388 10.82 -9.39 10.32
N ILE A 389 11.49 -8.36 10.85
CA ILE A 389 11.91 -8.28 12.25
C ILE A 389 11.07 -7.23 12.97
N GLN A 390 10.51 -7.58 14.14
CA GLN A 390 9.68 -6.69 14.94
C GLN A 390 10.51 -5.59 15.61
N GLN A 391 10.15 -4.32 15.38
CA GLN A 391 10.95 -3.15 15.79
C GLN A 391 10.08 -1.92 16.09
N PRO A 392 10.56 -0.94 16.89
CA PRO A 392 9.92 0.37 17.06
C PRO A 392 9.75 1.08 15.72
N SER A 393 8.60 1.72 15.50
CA SER A 393 8.20 2.27 14.19
C SER A 393 9.07 3.42 13.68
N ASP A 394 9.64 4.22 14.58
CA ASP A 394 10.59 5.29 14.27
C ASP A 394 12.03 4.79 14.04
N GLU A 395 12.28 3.48 14.14
CA GLU A 395 13.63 2.90 14.07
C GLU A 395 13.73 1.70 13.13
N ASN A 396 14.94 1.47 12.61
CA ASN A 396 15.29 0.25 11.90
C ASN A 396 16.77 -0.06 12.16
N TRP A 397 17.03 -1.21 12.78
CA TRP A 397 18.32 -1.64 13.29
C TRP A 397 18.82 -2.87 12.53
N ASP A 398 20.10 -2.89 12.22
CA ASP A 398 20.78 -4.10 11.73
C ASP A 398 21.02 -5.08 12.90
N PRO A 399 20.51 -6.33 12.84
CA PRO A 399 20.76 -7.35 13.85
C PRO A 399 22.24 -7.72 14.05
N GLN A 400 23.09 -7.52 13.04
CA GLN A 400 24.50 -7.92 13.10
C GLN A 400 25.39 -6.84 13.73
N THR A 401 25.23 -5.57 13.34
CA THR A 401 26.06 -4.46 13.85
C THR A 401 25.42 -3.66 14.99
N GLY A 402 24.12 -3.84 15.27
CA GLY A 402 23.42 -3.11 16.33
C GLY A 402 23.30 -1.61 16.07
N LYS A 403 23.27 -1.19 14.80
CA LYS A 403 23.19 0.22 14.36
C LYS A 403 21.89 0.51 13.63
N LYS A 404 21.41 1.75 13.69
CA LYS A 404 20.34 2.21 12.79
C LYS A 404 20.83 2.15 11.34
N VAL A 405 20.01 1.59 10.45
CA VAL A 405 20.30 1.41 9.02
C VAL A 405 19.05 1.66 8.17
N TRP A 406 19.25 2.08 6.93
CA TRP A 406 18.13 2.25 5.99
C TRP A 406 17.62 0.93 5.40
N ALA A 407 18.38 -0.16 5.41
CA ALA A 407 18.01 -1.43 4.79
C ALA A 407 16.93 -2.18 5.62
N CYS A 408 15.75 -2.40 5.03
CA CYS A 408 14.60 -3.02 5.70
C CYS A 408 14.47 -4.51 5.30
N ILE A 409 14.75 -5.42 6.24
CA ILE A 409 14.69 -6.87 6.03
C ILE A 409 13.23 -7.32 5.81
N SER A 410 12.92 -7.86 4.62
CA SER A 410 11.54 -8.14 4.18
C SER A 410 11.48 -9.30 3.16
N HIS A 411 11.75 -10.52 3.63
CA HIS A 411 11.88 -11.72 2.78
C HIS A 411 10.52 -12.24 2.28
N ARG A 412 10.38 -12.49 0.98
CA ARG A 412 9.14 -12.99 0.38
C ARG A 412 8.96 -14.51 0.50
N SER A 413 7.76 -14.93 0.83
CA SER A 413 7.24 -16.31 0.84
C SER A 413 5.74 -16.29 0.47
N HIS A 414 5.07 -17.45 0.43
CA HIS A 414 3.63 -17.56 0.13
C HIS A 414 2.93 -18.51 1.10
N THR A 415 1.63 -18.28 1.34
CA THR A 415 0.75 -19.16 2.14
C THR A 415 -0.73 -18.98 1.71
N THR A 416 -1.70 -19.50 2.46
CA THR A 416 -3.14 -19.28 2.23
C THR A 416 -3.76 -18.37 3.31
N ILE A 417 -4.93 -17.79 3.03
CA ILE A 417 -5.69 -16.96 4.00
C ILE A 417 -5.91 -17.73 5.31
N ALA A 418 -6.36 -18.99 5.26
CA ALA A 418 -6.56 -19.82 6.47
C ALA A 418 -5.28 -19.98 7.32
N ARG A 419 -4.15 -20.31 6.68
CA ARG A 419 -2.86 -20.50 7.37
C ARG A 419 -2.31 -19.18 7.92
N TYR A 420 -2.52 -18.07 7.23
CA TYR A 420 -2.14 -16.76 7.76
C TYR A 420 -3.06 -16.31 8.91
N ALA A 421 -4.36 -16.56 8.83
CA ALA A 421 -5.33 -16.28 9.88
C ALA A 421 -5.00 -17.03 11.18
N GLN A 422 -4.65 -18.32 11.09
CA GLN A 422 -4.14 -19.12 12.21
C GLN A 422 -2.92 -18.45 12.86
N TYR A 423 -1.93 -18.05 12.06
CA TYR A 423 -0.75 -17.32 12.56
C TYR A 423 -1.12 -15.97 13.23
N GLN A 424 -1.98 -15.17 12.61
CA GLN A 424 -2.42 -13.87 13.13
C GLN A 424 -3.15 -14.02 14.48
N ALA A 425 -4.03 -15.02 14.60
CA ALA A 425 -4.77 -15.32 15.82
C ALA A 425 -3.88 -15.90 16.93
N SER A 426 -2.96 -16.82 16.62
CA SER A 426 -2.02 -17.38 17.59
C SER A 426 -1.02 -16.34 18.10
N SER A 427 -0.55 -15.43 17.22
CA SER A 427 0.25 -14.27 17.60
C SER A 427 -0.47 -13.36 18.61
N PHE A 428 -1.78 -13.15 18.45
CA PHE A 428 -2.59 -12.39 19.40
C PHE A 428 -2.78 -13.12 20.73
N LYS A 429 -3.13 -14.42 20.70
CA LYS A 429 -3.25 -15.26 21.90
C LYS A 429 -1.93 -15.29 22.70
N GLU A 430 -0.79 -15.40 22.02
CA GLU A 430 0.52 -15.37 22.67
C GLU A 430 0.80 -14.03 23.34
N SER A 431 0.54 -12.90 22.70
CA SER A 431 0.78 -11.58 23.32
C SER A 431 -0.08 -11.35 24.55
N LEU A 432 -1.34 -11.82 24.55
CA LEU A 432 -2.22 -11.76 25.72
C LEU A 432 -1.72 -12.67 26.86
N ARG A 433 -1.05 -13.79 26.54
CA ARG A 433 -0.36 -14.63 27.54
C ARG A 433 0.85 -13.90 28.11
N GLU A 434 1.72 -13.37 27.25
CA GLU A 434 2.90 -12.59 27.65
C GLU A 434 2.53 -11.41 28.58
N GLU A 435 1.46 -10.68 28.28
CA GLU A 435 0.99 -9.56 29.12
C GLU A 435 0.45 -10.02 30.48
N ARG A 436 -0.31 -11.12 30.52
CA ARG A 436 -0.79 -11.72 31.78
C ARG A 436 0.35 -12.23 32.65
N GLU A 437 1.36 -12.86 32.05
CA GLU A 437 2.56 -13.32 32.73
C GLU A 437 3.38 -12.14 33.29
N LYS A 438 3.55 -11.07 32.52
CA LYS A 438 4.20 -9.82 33.00
C LYS A 438 3.42 -9.14 34.12
N ALA A 439 2.09 -9.19 34.09
CA ALA A 439 1.23 -8.64 35.16
C ALA A 439 1.23 -9.51 36.43
N ALA A 440 1.29 -10.84 36.30
CA ALA A 440 1.34 -11.77 37.42
C ALA A 440 2.74 -11.87 38.07
N GLY A 441 3.81 -11.72 37.27
CA GLY A 441 5.20 -11.83 37.70
C GLY A 441 5.67 -10.76 38.69
N GLY A 442 4.86 -9.73 38.97
CA GLY A 442 5.15 -8.68 39.95
C GLY A 442 5.16 -9.12 41.43
N LEU A 443 4.90 -10.40 41.72
CA LEU A 443 4.84 -10.97 43.09
C LEU A 443 5.63 -12.29 43.24
N SER A 444 6.68 -12.51 42.43
CA SER A 444 7.50 -13.72 42.47
C SER A 444 9.00 -13.43 42.66
N ASP A 445 9.37 -12.92 43.82
CA ASP A 445 10.76 -12.97 44.29
C ASP A 445 11.08 -14.42 44.64
N SER A 446 11.95 -15.08 43.86
CA SER A 446 12.42 -16.44 44.12
C SER A 446 13.80 -16.67 43.53
N ASP A 447 14.81 -16.58 44.40
CA ASP A 447 16.17 -17.00 44.09
C ASP A 447 16.20 -18.49 43.71
N SER A 448 16.75 -18.79 42.54
CA SER A 448 17.14 -20.15 42.15
C SER A 448 18.32 -20.10 41.17
N LYS A 449 19.47 -19.69 41.70
CA LYS A 449 20.75 -20.19 41.19
C LYS A 449 20.95 -21.57 41.77
N ASP A 450 21.03 -22.59 40.92
CA ASP A 450 22.17 -23.53 40.90
C ASP A 450 22.01 -24.57 39.78
N SER A 451 23.04 -24.66 38.93
CA SER A 451 23.26 -25.77 38.00
C SER A 451 24.74 -25.78 37.56
N VAL A 452 25.62 -26.08 38.51
CA VAL A 452 27.06 -26.25 38.22
C VAL A 452 27.28 -27.55 37.45
N HIS A 453 28.12 -27.52 36.41
CA HIS A 453 28.65 -28.73 35.79
C HIS A 453 30.18 -28.66 35.67
N ASN A 454 30.85 -29.73 36.05
CA ASN A 454 32.31 -29.80 36.16
C ASN A 454 32.96 -30.19 34.83
N ILE A 455 34.09 -29.55 34.49
CA ILE A 455 35.21 -30.21 33.80
C ILE A 455 36.51 -29.82 34.52
N THR A 456 37.41 -30.80 34.69
CA THR A 456 38.67 -30.71 35.45
C THR A 456 39.84 -30.21 34.61
N GLY A 457 40.78 -29.47 35.22
CA GLY A 457 42.08 -29.15 34.61
C GLY A 457 43.04 -28.38 35.54
N SER A 458 44.01 -29.07 36.14
CA SER A 458 45.14 -28.48 36.88
C SER A 458 46.03 -27.65 35.94
N GLY A 459 46.83 -26.65 36.35
CA GLY A 459 47.21 -26.03 37.64
C GLY A 459 48.28 -24.95 37.31
N GLY A 460 48.92 -24.20 38.20
CA GLY A 460 48.89 -24.05 39.66
C GLY A 460 49.87 -22.92 40.09
N ASN A 461 49.99 -22.64 41.38
CA ASN A 461 50.80 -21.55 42.01
C ASN A 461 50.38 -20.08 41.69
N VAL A 462 50.70 -19.07 42.53
CA VAL A 462 50.56 -18.92 44.02
C VAL A 462 50.87 -17.46 44.40
N GLY A 463 50.18 -16.91 45.41
CA GLY A 463 50.70 -15.81 46.23
C GLY A 463 50.01 -14.43 46.16
N GLY A 464 49.39 -14.02 47.28
CA GLY A 464 49.20 -12.62 47.73
C GLY A 464 48.25 -11.68 46.93
N GLY A 465 47.44 -10.81 47.55
CA GLY A 465 47.15 -10.66 48.98
C GLY A 465 46.59 -9.28 49.35
N GLY A 466 45.29 -9.21 49.70
CA GLY A 466 44.67 -8.06 50.40
C GLY A 466 44.30 -6.82 49.56
N GLY A 467 43.50 -5.92 50.15
CA GLY A 467 43.28 -4.55 49.65
C GLY A 467 41.92 -4.24 49.00
N LYS A 468 40.88 -3.97 49.81
CA LYS A 468 39.65 -3.31 49.31
C LYS A 468 39.94 -1.85 48.93
N ARG A 469 39.50 -1.40 47.75
CA ARG A 469 39.06 0.00 47.56
C ARG A 469 38.05 0.14 46.42
N ARG A 470 36.84 0.61 46.76
CA ARG A 470 35.83 1.04 45.78
C ARG A 470 36.30 2.34 45.13
N LYS A 471 36.09 2.48 43.82
CA LYS A 471 36.05 3.79 43.15
C LYS A 471 34.78 3.84 42.31
N LEU A 472 33.98 4.89 42.49
CA LEU A 472 32.84 5.17 41.62
C LEU A 472 33.36 5.60 40.24
N ASN A 473 32.69 5.15 39.19
CA ASN A 473 32.78 5.73 37.85
C ASN A 473 31.43 5.53 37.16
N LEU A 474 31.06 6.40 36.22
CA LEU A 474 29.76 6.31 35.54
C LEU A 474 29.77 5.15 34.54
N ASN A 475 29.14 4.03 34.91
CA ASN A 475 28.77 3.02 33.94
C ASN A 475 27.48 3.43 33.23
N VAL A 476 27.62 4.02 32.04
CA VAL A 476 26.78 3.56 30.92
C VAL A 476 27.00 2.05 30.83
N PRO A 477 25.96 1.20 30.85
CA PRO A 477 26.17 -0.25 30.80
C PRO A 477 26.84 -0.59 29.47
N PRO A 478 28.02 -1.25 29.46
CA PRO A 478 28.61 -1.70 28.22
C PRO A 478 27.66 -2.72 27.60
N VAL A 479 27.20 -2.46 26.37
CA VAL A 479 26.36 -3.38 25.60
C VAL A 479 27.20 -4.61 25.28
N ASN A 480 27.12 -5.60 26.15
CA ASN A 480 27.89 -6.83 26.08
C ASN A 480 27.27 -7.71 24.97
N PRO A 481 27.96 -7.96 23.84
CA PRO A 481 27.39 -8.63 22.66
C PRO A 481 27.32 -10.16 22.85
N LYS A 482 26.89 -10.60 24.04
CA LYS A 482 26.82 -12.00 24.48
C LYS A 482 25.53 -12.38 25.20
N ASN A 483 24.57 -11.45 25.33
CA ASN A 483 23.19 -11.77 25.69
C ASN A 483 22.35 -11.82 24.41
N GLY A 484 22.31 -12.99 23.78
CA GLY A 484 21.52 -13.23 22.57
C GLY A 484 20.01 -13.22 22.86
N LYS A 485 19.41 -12.02 22.88
CA LYS A 485 17.97 -11.90 22.65
C LYS A 485 17.74 -12.12 21.17
N GLU A 486 17.16 -13.27 20.82
CA GLU A 486 16.71 -13.51 19.45
C GLU A 486 15.74 -12.40 19.01
N HIS A 487 15.97 -11.83 17.84
CA HIS A 487 15.12 -10.77 17.32
C HIS A 487 13.77 -11.38 16.92
N LYS A 488 12.68 -11.00 17.62
CA LYS A 488 11.34 -11.56 17.37
C LYS A 488 10.95 -11.31 15.91
N THR A 489 10.91 -12.39 15.13
CA THR A 489 10.51 -12.33 13.72
C THR A 489 8.99 -12.30 13.62
N LEU A 490 8.50 -11.70 12.53
CA LEU A 490 7.07 -11.65 12.22
C LEU A 490 6.85 -11.97 10.75
N LYS A 491 5.63 -12.43 10.46
CA LYS A 491 5.10 -12.61 9.11
C LYS A 491 4.03 -11.55 8.87
N PHE A 492 4.10 -10.86 7.74
CA PHE A 492 3.13 -9.87 7.27
C PHE A 492 2.46 -10.39 5.99
N GLY A 493 1.15 -10.62 6.03
CA GLY A 493 0.36 -11.00 4.85
C GLY A 493 0.02 -9.77 4.02
N THR A 494 0.48 -9.74 2.77
CA THR A 494 0.45 -8.54 1.92
C THR A 494 -0.09 -8.86 0.52
N ASN A 495 -0.59 -7.83 -0.16
CA ASN A 495 -1.00 -7.87 -1.57
C ASN A 495 -2.02 -8.99 -1.91
N VAL A 496 -2.88 -9.35 -0.96
CA VAL A 496 -3.90 -10.41 -1.15
C VAL A 496 -4.97 -9.89 -2.10
N ASP A 497 -5.26 -10.63 -3.18
CA ASP A 497 -6.05 -10.12 -4.30
C ASP A 497 -7.57 -10.28 -4.11
N LEU A 498 -8.29 -9.15 -4.07
CA LEU A 498 -9.74 -9.14 -4.02
C LEU A 498 -10.40 -8.89 -5.40
N SER A 499 -9.68 -9.07 -6.53
CA SER A 499 -10.19 -8.78 -7.89
C SER A 499 -11.35 -9.66 -8.38
N ASP A 500 -11.41 -10.94 -7.98
CA ASP A 500 -12.42 -11.89 -8.48
C ASP A 500 -13.79 -11.61 -7.84
N GLU A 501 -14.64 -10.87 -8.56
CA GLU A 501 -15.99 -10.50 -8.12
C GLU A 501 -16.82 -11.72 -7.70
N ARG A 502 -16.61 -12.91 -8.27
CA ARG A 502 -17.34 -14.13 -7.90
C ARG A 502 -17.00 -14.61 -6.49
N LYS A 503 -15.79 -14.32 -6.01
CA LYS A 503 -15.26 -14.69 -4.69
C LYS A 503 -15.51 -13.62 -3.63
N TRP A 504 -15.54 -12.35 -4.04
CA TRP A 504 -15.48 -11.19 -3.17
C TRP A 504 -16.65 -10.20 -3.36
N ARG A 505 -17.76 -10.66 -3.94
CA ARG A 505 -18.93 -9.83 -4.27
C ARG A 505 -19.42 -8.96 -3.09
N PRO A 506 -19.61 -9.47 -1.86
CA PRO A 506 -20.06 -8.65 -0.74
C PRO A 506 -19.07 -7.52 -0.42
N GLN A 507 -17.77 -7.87 -0.34
CA GLN A 507 -16.68 -6.93 -0.07
C GLN A 507 -16.62 -5.83 -1.14
N LEU A 508 -16.65 -6.18 -2.43
CA LEU A 508 -16.56 -5.20 -3.52
C LEU A 508 -17.82 -4.33 -3.64
N GLN A 509 -19.02 -4.90 -3.43
CA GLN A 509 -20.27 -4.14 -3.42
C GLN A 509 -20.31 -3.13 -2.27
N GLU A 510 -19.76 -3.47 -1.11
CA GLU A 510 -19.71 -2.58 0.05
C GLU A 510 -18.92 -1.29 -0.23
N LEU A 511 -17.82 -1.39 -0.99
CA LEU A 511 -16.99 -0.25 -1.38
C LEU A 511 -17.67 0.69 -2.39
N MET A 512 -18.78 0.27 -3.01
CA MET A 512 -19.59 1.16 -3.86
C MET A 512 -20.32 2.26 -3.07
N LYS A 513 -20.39 2.15 -1.73
CA LYS A 513 -20.86 3.19 -0.81
C LYS A 513 -19.90 4.40 -0.71
N LEU A 514 -18.65 4.27 -1.15
CA LEU A 514 -17.65 5.34 -1.10
C LEU A 514 -17.94 6.48 -2.10
N PRO A 515 -17.48 7.72 -1.82
CA PRO A 515 -17.61 8.83 -2.76
C PRO A 515 -16.81 8.59 -4.06
N ALA A 516 -17.28 9.18 -5.16
CA ALA A 516 -16.82 8.85 -6.52
C ALA A 516 -15.33 9.11 -6.80
N PHE A 517 -14.63 9.89 -5.97
CA PHE A 517 -13.19 10.14 -6.08
C PHE A 517 -12.33 9.07 -5.37
N ALA A 518 -12.93 8.27 -4.47
CA ALA A 518 -12.25 7.24 -3.68
C ALA A 518 -12.61 5.82 -4.11
N ARG A 519 -13.64 5.62 -4.95
CA ARG A 519 -14.00 4.28 -5.47
C ARG A 519 -12.95 3.72 -6.43
N VAL A 520 -12.75 2.41 -6.34
CA VAL A 520 -11.92 1.59 -7.24
C VAL A 520 -12.24 1.89 -8.72
N VAL A 521 -13.52 1.84 -9.07
CA VAL A 521 -14.02 2.13 -10.42
C VAL A 521 -14.87 3.40 -10.42
N SER A 522 -14.53 4.35 -11.31
CA SER A 522 -15.22 5.63 -11.44
C SER A 522 -14.87 6.31 -12.78
N ALA A 523 -15.84 6.97 -13.42
CA ALA A 523 -15.60 7.76 -14.63
C ALA A 523 -14.69 8.99 -14.41
N ALA A 524 -14.39 9.33 -13.15
CA ALA A 524 -13.43 10.37 -12.76
C ALA A 524 -12.06 9.80 -12.32
N ASN A 525 -11.84 8.49 -12.48
CA ASN A 525 -10.59 7.79 -12.17
C ASN A 525 -9.90 7.33 -13.47
N MET A 526 -8.74 7.89 -13.80
CA MET A 526 -7.93 7.47 -14.96
C MET A 526 -7.70 5.96 -15.01
N LEU A 527 -7.48 5.30 -13.87
CA LEU A 527 -7.21 3.87 -13.81
C LEU A 527 -8.41 2.99 -14.23
N SER A 528 -9.63 3.56 -14.27
CA SER A 528 -10.81 2.93 -14.86
C SER A 528 -10.81 2.97 -16.40
N HIS A 529 -10.01 3.84 -17.02
CA HIS A 529 -9.87 3.96 -18.49
C HIS A 529 -8.69 3.14 -19.05
N VAL A 530 -7.93 2.43 -18.22
CA VAL A 530 -6.89 1.48 -18.64
C VAL A 530 -7.47 0.31 -19.46
N GLY A 531 -8.76 -0.01 -19.30
CA GLY A 531 -9.46 -1.04 -20.07
C GLY A 531 -9.12 -2.49 -19.72
N HIS A 532 -8.15 -2.73 -18.84
CA HIS A 532 -7.78 -4.04 -18.31
C HIS A 532 -7.37 -3.95 -16.84
N VAL A 533 -7.23 -5.10 -16.17
CA VAL A 533 -6.89 -5.19 -14.76
C VAL A 533 -5.40 -4.93 -14.53
N ILE A 534 -5.10 -4.05 -13.57
CA ILE A 534 -3.80 -3.89 -12.93
C ILE A 534 -4.02 -4.23 -11.44
N LEU A 535 -3.47 -5.37 -11.00
CA LEU A 535 -3.68 -5.90 -9.66
C LEU A 535 -3.19 -4.94 -8.57
N GLY A 536 -4.07 -4.60 -7.63
CA GLY A 536 -3.81 -3.62 -6.56
C GLY A 536 -3.92 -2.15 -6.96
N MET A 537 -3.96 -1.82 -8.26
CA MET A 537 -4.16 -0.44 -8.70
C MET A 537 -5.63 -0.14 -9.01
N ASN A 538 -6.25 -0.85 -9.96
CA ASN A 538 -7.68 -0.72 -10.27
C ASN A 538 -8.52 -1.92 -9.77
N THR A 539 -7.96 -2.64 -8.80
CA THR A 539 -8.57 -3.73 -8.03
C THR A 539 -8.10 -3.62 -6.58
N VAL A 540 -8.87 -4.16 -5.64
CA VAL A 540 -8.56 -4.04 -4.22
C VAL A 540 -7.52 -5.07 -3.80
N GLN A 541 -6.48 -4.61 -3.10
CA GLN A 541 -5.60 -5.48 -2.33
C GLN A 541 -5.89 -5.38 -0.83
N LEU A 542 -5.83 -6.54 -0.18
CA LEU A 542 -5.96 -6.72 1.26
C LEU A 542 -4.58 -6.99 1.88
N TYR A 543 -4.40 -6.47 3.09
CA TYR A 543 -3.22 -6.64 3.92
C TYR A 543 -3.68 -7.18 5.28
N MET A 544 -3.08 -8.25 5.77
CA MET A 544 -3.39 -8.87 7.06
C MET A 544 -2.15 -8.77 7.96
N LYS A 545 -2.26 -8.09 9.11
CA LYS A 545 -1.11 -7.60 9.87
C LYS A 545 -1.09 -8.05 11.32
N VAL A 546 0.12 -8.16 11.86
CA VAL A 546 0.47 -8.26 13.28
C VAL A 546 1.32 -7.04 13.69
N PRO A 547 1.44 -6.68 14.98
CA PRO A 547 2.26 -5.56 15.43
C PRO A 547 3.69 -5.61 14.88
N GLY A 548 4.15 -4.53 14.26
CA GLY A 548 5.46 -4.45 13.60
C GLY A 548 5.44 -4.79 12.10
N SER A 549 4.32 -5.20 11.50
CA SER A 549 4.23 -5.46 10.05
C SER A 549 4.48 -4.17 9.25
N ARG A 550 5.51 -4.15 8.40
CA ARG A 550 5.99 -2.97 7.66
C ARG A 550 5.69 -3.02 6.17
N THR A 551 5.09 -1.96 5.64
CA THR A 551 5.25 -1.57 4.23
C THR A 551 6.40 -0.57 4.16
N PRO A 552 7.54 -0.89 3.51
CA PRO A 552 8.72 -0.03 3.45
C PRO A 552 8.48 1.26 2.65
N GLY A 553 9.47 2.15 2.68
CA GLY A 553 9.48 3.41 1.94
C GLY A 553 9.31 3.19 0.44
N HIS A 554 8.38 3.93 -0.15
CA HIS A 554 8.12 3.94 -1.59
C HIS A 554 7.35 5.20 -2.00
N GLN A 555 7.20 5.37 -3.32
CA GLN A 555 6.11 6.12 -3.93
C GLN A 555 5.20 5.14 -4.67
N GLU A 556 3.95 5.53 -4.84
CA GLU A 556 2.98 4.76 -5.61
C GLU A 556 3.41 4.52 -7.06
N ASN A 557 2.94 3.40 -7.63
CA ASN A 557 3.21 3.03 -9.02
C ASN A 557 2.74 4.15 -9.96
N ASN A 558 3.63 4.60 -10.84
CA ASN A 558 3.42 5.76 -11.70
C ASN A 558 2.87 7.01 -10.96
N ASN A 559 3.23 7.23 -9.70
CA ASN A 559 2.80 8.37 -8.87
C ASN A 559 1.26 8.56 -8.78
N PHE A 560 0.47 7.51 -8.94
CA PHE A 560 -0.98 7.58 -8.73
C PHE A 560 -1.32 7.85 -7.25
N CYS A 561 -2.49 8.40 -6.97
CA CYS A 561 -2.97 8.54 -5.59
C CYS A 561 -3.31 7.15 -5.01
N SER A 562 -3.30 7.02 -3.69
CA SER A 562 -3.64 5.78 -2.98
C SER A 562 -4.77 6.01 -1.99
N ILE A 563 -5.68 5.04 -1.93
CA ILE A 563 -6.71 4.91 -0.91
C ILE A 563 -6.30 3.77 0.02
N ASN A 564 -6.29 4.01 1.33
CA ASN A 564 -6.17 2.94 2.31
C ASN A 564 -7.23 3.07 3.40
N ILE A 565 -7.92 1.98 3.74
CA ILE A 565 -8.86 1.91 4.86
C ILE A 565 -8.35 0.86 5.86
N ASN A 566 -8.22 1.24 7.13
CA ASN A 566 -7.93 0.31 8.22
C ASN A 566 -9.24 -0.38 8.67
N ILE A 567 -9.26 -1.71 8.62
CA ILE A 567 -10.38 -2.56 9.07
C ILE A 567 -10.36 -2.69 10.60
N GLY A 568 -9.18 -2.57 11.22
CA GLY A 568 -8.96 -2.81 12.64
C GLY A 568 -8.79 -4.30 12.98
N PRO A 569 -8.83 -4.65 14.28
CA PRO A 569 -9.10 -3.76 15.43
C PRO A 569 -7.94 -2.82 15.82
N GLY A 570 -6.70 -3.14 15.45
CA GLY A 570 -5.52 -2.33 15.79
C GLY A 570 -5.27 -1.13 14.87
N ASP A 571 -4.50 -0.16 15.37
CA ASP A 571 -4.06 1.02 14.61
C ASP A 571 -2.90 0.69 13.63
N CYS A 572 -2.76 1.49 12.58
CA CYS A 572 -1.53 1.60 11.78
C CYS A 572 -0.88 2.96 12.03
N GLU A 573 0.44 3.00 12.12
CA GLU A 573 1.23 4.24 12.13
C GLU A 573 1.80 4.51 10.73
N TRP A 574 1.64 5.75 10.28
CA TRP A 574 2.01 6.23 8.96
C TRP A 574 3.07 7.31 9.07
N PHE A 575 4.01 7.28 8.12
CA PHE A 575 5.04 8.28 7.91
C PHE A 575 5.00 8.70 6.44
N ALA A 576 5.05 10.00 6.16
CA ALA A 576 4.97 10.52 4.80
C ALA A 576 5.72 11.83 4.60
N VAL A 577 6.21 12.05 3.38
CA VAL A 577 7.01 13.20 2.95
C VAL A 577 6.42 13.75 1.65
N PRO A 578 6.38 15.09 1.44
CA PRO A 578 5.94 15.67 0.17
C PRO A 578 6.75 15.16 -1.03
N ASP A 579 6.08 15.03 -2.17
CA ASP A 579 6.67 14.63 -3.45
C ASP A 579 7.90 15.46 -3.81
N ALA A 580 7.91 16.76 -3.53
CA ALA A 580 9.03 17.65 -3.80
C ALA A 580 10.38 17.23 -3.17
N TYR A 581 10.40 16.35 -2.17
CA TYR A 581 11.62 15.85 -1.54
C TYR A 581 12.04 14.45 -2.03
N TRP A 582 11.36 13.85 -3.01
CA TRP A 582 11.63 12.47 -3.42
C TRP A 582 13.08 12.25 -3.93
N GLY A 583 13.67 13.26 -4.58
CA GLY A 583 15.07 13.20 -5.02
C GLY A 583 16.08 13.21 -3.86
N ALA A 584 15.83 13.99 -2.81
CA ALA A 584 16.65 13.96 -1.60
C ALA A 584 16.58 12.60 -0.89
N ILE A 585 15.42 11.93 -0.92
CA ILE A 585 15.28 10.56 -0.38
C ILE A 585 15.96 9.52 -1.30
N SER A 586 15.90 9.68 -2.63
CA SER A 586 16.70 8.83 -3.56
C SER A 586 18.19 8.92 -3.24
N HIS A 587 18.71 10.13 -3.08
CA HIS A 587 20.12 10.34 -2.72
C HIS A 587 20.49 9.74 -1.35
N LEU A 588 19.59 9.80 -0.36
CA LEU A 588 19.79 9.12 0.93
C LEU A 588 19.78 7.59 0.80
N CYS A 589 18.97 7.02 -0.11
CA CYS A 589 19.00 5.59 -0.40
C CYS A 589 20.32 5.20 -1.09
N GLU A 590 20.75 5.95 -2.11
CA GLU A 590 22.03 5.77 -2.83
C GLU A 590 23.23 5.84 -1.87
N LYS A 591 23.27 6.83 -0.98
CA LYS A 591 24.27 6.98 0.09
C LYS A 591 24.32 5.77 1.03
N ASN A 592 23.19 5.10 1.24
CA ASN A 592 23.06 3.86 2.02
C ASN A 592 23.20 2.58 1.16
N GLN A 593 23.59 2.69 -0.11
CA GLN A 593 23.76 1.58 -1.07
C GLN A 593 22.46 0.81 -1.38
N ILE A 594 21.32 1.50 -1.34
CA ILE A 594 19.99 0.93 -1.64
C ILE A 594 19.41 1.64 -2.86
N ASN A 595 18.86 0.89 -3.81
CA ASN A 595 18.15 1.48 -4.95
C ASN A 595 16.77 2.00 -4.50
N TYR A 596 16.43 3.24 -4.86
CA TYR A 596 15.18 3.89 -4.45
C TYR A 596 13.90 3.16 -4.93
N LEU A 597 13.90 2.61 -6.14
CA LEU A 597 12.72 1.97 -6.77
C LEU A 597 12.64 0.46 -6.50
N HIS A 598 13.77 -0.24 -6.50
CA HIS A 598 13.83 -1.70 -6.34
C HIS A 598 14.13 -2.16 -4.90
N GLY A 599 14.61 -1.27 -4.04
CA GLY A 599 15.06 -1.59 -2.69
C GLY A 599 13.93 -1.68 -1.65
N SER A 600 14.20 -2.39 -0.56
CA SER A 600 13.35 -2.39 0.65
C SER A 600 14.03 -1.52 1.70
N TRP A 601 13.52 -0.30 1.92
CA TRP A 601 14.13 0.68 2.81
C TRP A 601 13.18 1.22 3.89
N TRP A 602 13.73 1.58 5.05
CA TRP A 602 13.03 2.23 6.17
C TRP A 602 13.87 3.45 6.59
N PRO A 603 13.39 4.69 6.35
CA PRO A 603 14.17 5.88 6.65
C PRO A 603 14.54 6.01 8.13
N VAL A 604 15.80 6.35 8.39
CA VAL A 604 16.24 6.84 9.70
C VAL A 604 15.77 8.29 9.84
N LEU A 605 14.86 8.57 10.79
CA LEU A 605 14.20 9.88 10.88
C LEU A 605 15.20 11.01 11.14
N GLU A 606 16.27 10.73 11.90
CA GLU A 606 17.35 11.68 12.17
C GLU A 606 18.07 12.12 10.88
N ASP A 607 18.28 11.22 9.91
CA ASP A 607 18.86 11.57 8.61
C ASP A 607 17.93 12.48 7.80
N LEU A 608 16.62 12.26 7.85
CA LEU A 608 15.62 13.10 7.18
C LEU A 608 15.63 14.53 7.75
N TYR A 609 15.63 14.67 9.08
CA TYR A 609 15.66 15.99 9.72
C TYR A 609 17.00 16.72 9.48
N ASN A 610 18.12 16.00 9.49
CA ASN A 610 19.44 16.54 9.11
C ASN A 610 19.49 16.99 7.63
N ALA A 611 18.78 16.30 6.74
CA ALA A 611 18.59 16.69 5.34
C ALA A 611 17.49 17.77 5.15
N ASN A 612 16.90 18.29 6.23
CA ASN A 612 15.82 19.27 6.23
C ASN A 612 14.53 18.82 5.50
N ILE A 613 14.26 17.51 5.53
CA ILE A 613 13.08 16.87 4.94
C ILE A 613 11.95 16.81 5.99
N PRO A 614 10.76 17.37 5.72
CA PRO A 614 9.63 17.34 6.65
C PRO A 614 8.90 15.99 6.62
N VAL A 615 8.54 15.46 7.80
CA VAL A 615 7.89 14.15 7.96
C VAL A 615 6.55 14.30 8.66
N TYR A 616 5.46 14.05 7.94
CA TYR A 616 4.14 13.81 8.54
C TYR A 616 4.16 12.46 9.25
N ARG A 617 3.76 12.42 10.52
CA ARG A 617 3.63 11.20 11.33
C ARG A 617 2.26 11.15 12.00
N PHE A 618 1.55 10.03 11.92
CA PHE A 618 0.21 9.89 12.50
C PHE A 618 -0.26 8.44 12.65
N LEU A 619 -1.26 8.23 13.52
CA LEU A 619 -2.02 6.98 13.62
C LEU A 619 -3.27 7.02 12.72
N GLN A 620 -3.58 5.89 12.07
CA GLN A 620 -4.82 5.58 11.35
C GLN A 620 -5.60 4.53 12.15
N ARG A 621 -6.78 4.90 12.66
CA ARG A 621 -7.64 4.04 13.47
C ARG A 621 -8.56 3.17 12.61
N PRO A 622 -9.19 2.12 13.16
CA PRO A 622 -10.23 1.37 12.46
C PRO A 622 -11.31 2.30 11.89
N GLY A 623 -11.64 2.15 10.61
CA GLY A 623 -12.61 2.97 9.89
C GLY A 623 -12.11 4.33 9.39
N ASP A 624 -10.86 4.70 9.65
CA ASP A 624 -10.22 5.87 9.04
C ASP A 624 -9.69 5.54 7.63
N LEU A 625 -9.97 6.44 6.68
CA LEU A 625 -9.36 6.41 5.36
C LEU A 625 -8.13 7.32 5.33
N VAL A 626 -7.01 6.82 4.80
CA VAL A 626 -5.85 7.60 4.42
C VAL A 626 -5.88 7.83 2.91
N TRP A 627 -5.73 9.09 2.52
CA TRP A 627 -5.50 9.52 1.16
C TRP A 627 -4.02 9.86 0.99
N VAL A 628 -3.32 9.09 0.17
CA VAL A 628 -1.96 9.43 -0.29
C VAL A 628 -2.11 10.15 -1.63
N ASN A 629 -1.67 11.40 -1.72
CA ASN A 629 -1.78 12.20 -2.94
C ASN A 629 -0.65 11.86 -3.93
N ALA A 630 -0.84 12.19 -5.20
CA ALA A 630 0.06 11.87 -6.30
C ALA A 630 1.51 12.27 -5.97
N GLY A 631 2.41 11.28 -6.04
CA GLY A 631 3.85 11.41 -5.78
C GLY A 631 4.28 11.43 -4.31
N CYS A 632 3.39 11.35 -3.31
CA CYS A 632 3.80 11.38 -1.91
C CYS A 632 4.63 10.14 -1.52
N VAL A 633 5.81 10.37 -0.93
CA VAL A 633 6.71 9.31 -0.45
C VAL A 633 6.24 8.86 0.93
N HIS A 634 6.04 7.57 1.17
CA HIS A 634 5.47 7.11 2.45
C HIS A 634 5.91 5.70 2.86
N TRP A 635 5.79 5.40 4.15
CA TRP A 635 6.01 4.09 4.78
C TRP A 635 5.06 3.88 5.97
N VAL A 636 4.75 2.62 6.29
CA VAL A 636 3.65 2.26 7.21
C VAL A 636 4.03 1.08 8.09
N GLN A 637 3.71 1.15 9.39
CA GLN A 637 3.84 0.03 10.33
C GLN A 637 2.50 -0.26 11.03
N ALA A 638 2.11 -1.52 11.17
CA ALA A 638 1.03 -1.91 12.07
C ALA A 638 1.44 -1.73 13.54
N VAL A 639 0.61 -1.07 14.34
CA VAL A 639 0.78 -0.94 15.79
C VAL A 639 0.09 -2.10 16.50
N GLY A 640 -1.12 -2.47 16.06
CA GLY A 640 -1.87 -3.62 16.56
C GLY A 640 -2.00 -4.76 15.54
N TRP A 641 -2.81 -5.78 15.87
CA TRP A 641 -3.33 -6.73 14.89
C TRP A 641 -4.47 -6.06 14.13
N CYS A 642 -4.35 -5.96 12.81
CA CYS A 642 -5.37 -5.36 11.97
C CYS A 642 -5.31 -5.87 10.54
N ASN A 643 -6.37 -5.63 9.79
CA ASN A 643 -6.34 -5.73 8.34
C ASN A 643 -6.44 -4.31 7.73
N ASN A 644 -5.90 -4.12 6.53
CA ASN A 644 -6.18 -2.93 5.70
C ASN A 644 -6.63 -3.38 4.32
N ILE A 645 -7.41 -2.55 3.65
CA ILE A 645 -7.65 -2.62 2.20
C ILE A 645 -7.09 -1.37 1.53
N ALA A 646 -6.53 -1.53 0.32
CA ALA A 646 -6.03 -0.43 -0.49
C ALA A 646 -6.22 -0.64 -1.99
N TRP A 647 -6.21 0.46 -2.73
CA TRP A 647 -6.17 0.54 -4.19
C TRP A 647 -5.74 1.95 -4.62
N ASN A 648 -5.34 2.11 -5.87
CA ASN A 648 -4.98 3.41 -6.42
C ASN A 648 -6.17 4.12 -7.09
N VAL A 649 -6.09 5.45 -7.16
CA VAL A 649 -6.98 6.29 -7.97
C VAL A 649 -6.17 7.34 -8.72
N GLY A 650 -6.59 7.69 -9.94
CA GLY A 650 -6.00 8.75 -10.74
C GLY A 650 -7.00 9.88 -10.98
N PRO A 651 -7.05 10.92 -10.13
CA PRO A 651 -7.96 12.05 -10.31
C PRO A 651 -7.66 12.81 -11.61
N LEU A 652 -8.69 13.12 -12.40
CA LEU A 652 -8.60 13.89 -13.65
C LEU A 652 -8.11 15.33 -13.41
N THR A 653 -6.80 15.48 -13.24
CA THR A 653 -6.10 16.74 -12.96
C THR A 653 -4.76 16.78 -13.68
N ALA A 654 -4.32 17.96 -14.13
CA ALA A 654 -3.00 18.13 -14.74
C ALA A 654 -1.85 17.65 -13.84
N ARG A 655 -1.92 17.87 -12.52
CA ARG A 655 -0.89 17.43 -11.56
C ARG A 655 -0.73 15.91 -11.53
N GLN A 656 -1.84 15.16 -11.42
CA GLN A 656 -1.78 13.70 -11.43
C GLN A 656 -1.20 13.17 -12.73
N TYR A 657 -1.64 13.73 -13.88
CA TYR A 657 -1.17 13.26 -15.18
C TYR A 657 0.32 13.58 -15.41
N SER A 658 0.79 14.79 -15.06
CA SER A 658 2.21 15.15 -15.15
C SER A 658 3.06 14.18 -14.35
N LEU A 659 2.82 14.05 -13.04
CA LEU A 659 3.64 13.21 -12.16
C LEU A 659 3.67 11.73 -12.58
N ALA A 660 2.62 11.25 -13.27
CA ALA A 660 2.56 9.92 -13.84
C ALA A 660 3.38 9.75 -15.13
N ILE A 661 3.40 10.76 -16.00
CA ILE A 661 4.30 10.83 -17.17
C ILE A 661 5.76 11.01 -16.73
N ASP A 662 6.02 11.89 -15.77
CA ASP A 662 7.35 12.17 -15.22
C ASP A 662 7.96 10.89 -14.62
N ARG A 663 7.17 10.12 -13.85
CA ARG A 663 7.57 8.79 -13.37
C ARG A 663 7.69 7.76 -14.49
N TYR A 664 6.83 7.81 -15.50
CA TYR A 664 6.87 6.87 -16.62
C TYR A 664 8.16 7.01 -17.45
N GLU A 665 8.62 8.24 -17.70
CA GLU A 665 9.91 8.49 -18.35
C GLU A 665 11.11 8.17 -17.44
N TRP A 666 11.03 8.51 -16.13
CA TRP A 666 12.07 8.12 -15.16
C TRP A 666 12.24 6.61 -15.07
N ASN A 667 11.13 5.87 -15.04
CA ASN A 667 11.11 4.41 -15.01
C ASN A 667 11.83 3.80 -16.22
N LYS A 668 11.61 4.31 -17.44
CA LYS A 668 12.38 3.88 -18.63
C LYS A 668 13.89 4.05 -18.43
N LEU A 669 14.31 5.22 -17.92
CA LEU A 669 15.73 5.55 -17.70
C LEU A 669 16.36 4.63 -16.65
N GLN A 670 15.61 4.25 -15.62
CA GLN A 670 16.04 3.32 -14.56
C GLN A 670 15.85 1.84 -14.91
N SER A 671 15.37 1.50 -16.13
CA SER A 671 14.97 0.13 -16.51
C SER A 671 13.93 -0.51 -15.57
N PHE A 672 13.06 0.32 -14.98
CA PHE A 672 11.96 -0.10 -14.11
C PHE A 672 10.65 -0.18 -14.90
N LYS A 673 9.84 -1.22 -14.67
CA LYS A 673 8.55 -1.38 -15.35
C LYS A 673 7.50 -0.40 -14.85
N SER A 674 6.98 0.45 -15.73
CA SER A 674 5.73 1.19 -15.46
C SER A 674 4.53 0.27 -15.64
N ILE A 675 3.97 -0.23 -14.52
CA ILE A 675 2.78 -1.11 -14.55
C ILE A 675 1.50 -0.37 -14.97
N VAL A 676 1.50 0.97 -14.96
CA VAL A 676 0.49 1.75 -15.68
C VAL A 676 0.99 2.03 -17.11
N PRO A 677 0.33 1.51 -18.15
CA PRO A 677 0.70 1.75 -19.54
C PRO A 677 0.21 3.15 -19.96
N MET A 678 1.06 4.16 -19.74
CA MET A 678 0.68 5.57 -19.89
C MET A 678 0.34 5.94 -21.35
N LEU A 679 0.90 5.29 -22.37
CA LEU A 679 0.51 5.58 -23.76
C LEU A 679 -0.91 5.08 -24.01
N HIS A 680 -1.16 3.80 -23.75
CA HIS A 680 -2.48 3.17 -23.90
C HIS A 680 -3.56 3.90 -23.09
N LEU A 681 -3.25 4.25 -21.83
CA LEU A 681 -4.14 5.04 -20.99
C LEU A 681 -4.45 6.41 -21.61
N SER A 682 -3.46 7.14 -22.13
CA SER A 682 -3.66 8.46 -22.73
C SER A 682 -4.56 8.40 -23.97
N TRP A 683 -4.38 7.40 -24.83
CA TRP A 683 -5.25 7.15 -25.98
C TRP A 683 -6.68 6.77 -25.55
N ASN A 684 -6.85 6.01 -24.48
CA ASN A 684 -8.17 5.68 -23.94
C ASN A 684 -8.83 6.87 -23.25
N LEU A 685 -8.09 7.75 -22.57
CA LEU A 685 -8.63 9.01 -22.05
C LEU A 685 -9.13 9.87 -23.21
N ALA A 686 -8.35 10.00 -24.29
CA ALA A 686 -8.74 10.75 -25.48
C ALA A 686 -10.02 10.23 -26.16
N ARG A 687 -10.24 8.89 -26.15
CA ARG A 687 -11.47 8.25 -26.62
C ARG A 687 -12.67 8.46 -25.68
N ASN A 688 -12.45 8.43 -24.36
CA ASN A 688 -13.51 8.20 -23.38
C ASN A 688 -13.96 9.44 -22.60
N ILE A 689 -13.13 10.48 -22.46
CA ILE A 689 -13.44 11.64 -21.59
C ILE A 689 -13.38 12.98 -22.32
N LYS A 690 -14.26 13.89 -21.91
CA LYS A 690 -14.23 15.31 -22.31
C LYS A 690 -13.44 16.08 -21.26
N VAL A 691 -12.35 16.74 -21.66
CA VAL A 691 -11.47 17.47 -20.75
C VAL A 691 -11.71 18.97 -20.90
N SER A 692 -12.09 19.64 -19.81
CA SER A 692 -12.27 21.09 -19.75
C SER A 692 -11.12 21.84 -19.07
N ASP A 693 -10.26 21.15 -18.31
CA ASP A 693 -8.99 21.71 -17.83
C ASP A 693 -8.02 21.84 -19.01
N LYS A 694 -7.73 23.08 -19.42
CA LYS A 694 -6.78 23.38 -20.48
C LYS A 694 -5.40 22.74 -20.24
N LYS A 695 -4.92 22.69 -18.99
CA LYS A 695 -3.58 22.16 -18.69
C LYS A 695 -3.53 20.63 -18.83
N LEU A 696 -4.55 19.93 -18.36
CA LEU A 696 -4.69 18.49 -18.58
C LEU A 696 -4.90 18.15 -20.06
N PHE A 697 -5.70 18.94 -20.78
CA PHE A 697 -5.91 18.79 -22.22
C PHE A 697 -4.58 18.91 -22.99
N GLU A 698 -3.81 19.98 -22.75
CA GLU A 698 -2.48 20.20 -23.34
C GLU A 698 -1.55 19.01 -23.11
N LEU A 699 -1.48 18.49 -21.88
CA LEU A 699 -0.60 17.37 -21.51
C LEU A 699 -1.01 16.05 -22.20
N ILE A 700 -2.31 15.74 -22.27
CA ILE A 700 -2.81 14.56 -22.98
C ILE A 700 -2.57 14.73 -24.49
N LYS A 701 -2.99 15.85 -25.09
CA LYS A 701 -2.86 16.13 -26.53
C LYS A 701 -1.40 16.07 -27.00
N ASN A 702 -0.44 16.55 -26.19
CA ASN A 702 1.01 16.40 -26.45
C ASN A 702 1.48 14.94 -26.43
N CYS A 703 0.96 14.11 -25.54
CA CYS A 703 1.26 12.67 -25.51
C CYS A 703 0.72 11.96 -26.76
N LEU A 704 -0.51 12.26 -27.17
CA LEU A 704 -1.09 11.75 -28.42
C LEU A 704 -0.26 12.20 -29.64
N LEU A 705 0.09 13.47 -29.73
CA LEU A 705 0.93 14.04 -30.80
C LEU A 705 2.24 13.25 -30.96
N LYS A 706 3.00 13.08 -29.88
CA LYS A 706 4.30 12.40 -29.91
C LYS A 706 4.19 10.91 -30.18
N THR A 707 3.15 10.26 -29.67
CA THR A 707 2.92 8.84 -29.95
C THR A 707 2.43 8.59 -31.38
N LEU A 708 1.63 9.49 -31.96
CA LEU A 708 1.23 9.46 -33.37
C LEU A 708 2.46 9.63 -34.29
N ILE A 709 3.30 10.64 -34.04
CA ILE A 709 4.59 10.85 -34.72
C ILE A 709 5.48 9.60 -34.61
N LYS A 710 5.64 9.05 -33.39
CA LYS A 710 6.42 7.83 -33.15
C LYS A 710 5.88 6.65 -33.97
N CYS A 711 4.58 6.39 -33.95
CA CYS A 711 3.98 5.30 -34.72
C CYS A 711 4.19 5.49 -36.23
N CYS A 712 4.04 6.72 -36.75
CA CYS A 712 4.28 7.01 -38.16
C CYS A 712 5.74 6.78 -38.57
N ARG A 713 6.71 7.30 -37.80
CA ARG A 713 8.14 7.09 -38.05
C ARG A 713 8.50 5.61 -38.00
N ILE A 714 7.93 4.83 -37.07
CA ILE A 714 8.18 3.38 -36.99
C ILE A 714 7.65 2.68 -38.24
N LEU A 715 6.42 2.95 -38.67
CA LEU A 715 5.83 2.34 -39.87
C LEU A 715 6.65 2.65 -41.13
N GLU A 716 7.10 3.89 -41.32
CA GLU A 716 7.95 4.26 -42.46
C GLU A 716 9.36 3.62 -42.37
N PHE A 717 9.95 3.44 -41.19
CA PHE A 717 11.20 2.68 -41.02
C PHE A 717 11.02 1.18 -41.38
N VAL A 718 9.97 0.53 -40.88
CA VAL A 718 9.69 -0.89 -41.15
C VAL A 718 9.45 -1.12 -42.66
N LYS A 719 8.73 -0.20 -43.31
CA LYS A 719 8.51 -0.14 -44.75
C LYS A 719 9.82 0.08 -45.54
N GLN A 720 10.72 0.94 -45.08
CA GLN A 720 12.06 1.11 -45.67
C GLN A 720 12.94 -0.15 -45.54
N LYS A 721 12.71 -0.99 -44.52
CA LYS A 721 13.34 -2.31 -44.38
C LYS A 721 12.65 -3.42 -45.18
N GLY A 722 11.56 -3.13 -45.89
CA GLY A 722 10.82 -4.12 -46.69
C GLY A 722 10.05 -5.15 -45.86
N VAL A 723 9.86 -4.91 -44.57
CA VAL A 723 9.15 -5.82 -43.66
C VAL A 723 7.64 -5.57 -43.72
N GLU A 724 6.87 -6.64 -43.85
CA GLU A 724 5.40 -6.59 -43.89
C GLU A 724 4.83 -6.26 -42.50
N VAL A 725 4.01 -5.21 -42.41
CA VAL A 725 3.22 -4.88 -41.21
C VAL A 725 1.85 -5.53 -41.33
N LYS A 726 1.49 -6.37 -40.37
CA LYS A 726 0.19 -7.06 -40.34
C LYS A 726 -0.74 -6.42 -39.32
N PHE A 727 -1.92 -6.01 -39.76
CA PHE A 727 -2.95 -5.56 -38.83
C PHE A 727 -3.41 -6.75 -37.97
N HIS A 728 -3.12 -6.67 -36.67
CA HIS A 728 -3.56 -7.66 -35.68
C HIS A 728 -4.93 -7.27 -35.11
N GLY A 729 -5.18 -5.96 -34.97
CA GLY A 729 -6.27 -5.45 -34.16
C GLY A 729 -5.96 -5.59 -32.67
N ARG A 730 -6.99 -5.41 -31.83
CA ARG A 730 -6.90 -5.57 -30.38
C ARG A 730 -8.19 -6.13 -29.80
N GLY A 731 -8.07 -7.08 -28.89
CA GLY A 731 -9.17 -7.71 -28.19
C GLY A 731 -9.83 -6.80 -27.14
N LYS A 732 -11.12 -7.05 -26.87
CA LYS A 732 -11.82 -6.41 -25.76
C LYS A 732 -11.18 -6.85 -24.43
N ASN A 733 -10.86 -5.88 -23.58
CA ASN A 733 -10.18 -6.04 -22.29
C ASN A 733 -8.76 -6.66 -22.38
N GLU A 734 -8.12 -6.63 -23.54
CA GLU A 734 -6.74 -7.09 -23.70
C GLU A 734 -5.76 -6.20 -22.89
N ALA A 735 -4.71 -6.81 -22.35
CA ALA A 735 -3.67 -6.14 -21.57
C ALA A 735 -2.72 -5.30 -22.45
N SER A 736 -2.08 -4.27 -21.90
CA SER A 736 -1.06 -3.52 -22.64
C SER A 736 0.20 -4.36 -22.83
N HIS A 737 0.78 -4.25 -24.02
CA HIS A 737 1.98 -4.97 -24.39
C HIS A 737 3.26 -4.29 -23.86
N TYR A 738 4.23 -5.12 -23.46
CA TYR A 738 5.51 -4.70 -22.90
C TYR A 738 6.66 -5.47 -23.56
N CYS A 739 7.82 -4.83 -23.70
CA CYS A 739 9.01 -5.45 -24.28
C CYS A 739 9.58 -6.53 -23.35
N GLY A 740 9.63 -7.79 -23.80
CA GLY A 740 10.17 -8.93 -23.03
C GLY A 740 11.68 -8.90 -22.78
N GLN A 741 12.36 -7.79 -23.08
CA GLN A 741 13.81 -7.60 -22.93
C GLN A 741 14.16 -6.38 -22.06
N CYS A 742 13.29 -5.37 -21.97
CA CYS A 742 13.55 -4.13 -21.21
C CYS A 742 12.31 -3.53 -20.53
N GLU A 743 11.20 -4.27 -20.52
CA GLU A 743 9.94 -3.95 -19.82
C GLU A 743 9.28 -2.58 -20.12
N ILE A 744 9.72 -1.84 -21.14
CA ILE A 744 9.01 -0.65 -21.60
C ILE A 744 7.70 -1.02 -22.31
N GLU A 745 6.69 -0.16 -22.19
CA GLU A 745 5.42 -0.28 -22.92
C GLU A 745 5.66 -0.23 -24.45
N VAL A 746 5.04 -1.17 -25.18
CA VAL A 746 5.09 -1.25 -26.64
C VAL A 746 3.68 -0.99 -27.16
N PHE A 747 3.41 0.27 -27.48
CA PHE A 747 2.10 0.73 -27.95
C PHE A 747 2.00 0.64 -29.48
N ASN A 748 0.88 0.09 -29.96
CA ASN A 748 0.49 -0.07 -31.36
C ASN A 748 1.38 -0.97 -32.23
N ILE A 749 2.65 -0.65 -32.39
CA ILE A 749 3.55 -1.36 -33.32
C ILE A 749 4.41 -2.37 -32.55
N LEU A 750 4.05 -3.65 -32.66
CA LEU A 750 4.65 -4.75 -31.90
C LEU A 750 5.66 -5.51 -32.77
N PHE A 751 6.88 -5.72 -32.27
CA PHE A 751 7.89 -6.56 -32.94
C PHE A 751 7.89 -7.96 -32.29
N ILE A 752 7.26 -8.93 -32.95
CA ILE A 752 7.12 -10.29 -32.44
C ILE A 752 8.27 -11.15 -32.96
N ARG A 753 8.90 -11.93 -32.07
CA ARG A 753 9.84 -13.00 -32.43
C ARG A 753 9.54 -14.25 -31.61
N GLU A 754 9.71 -15.43 -32.23
CA GLU A 754 9.65 -16.69 -31.48
C GLU A 754 10.93 -16.87 -30.66
N GLN A 755 10.76 -17.12 -29.36
CA GLN A 755 11.82 -17.47 -28.41
C GLN A 755 11.28 -18.62 -27.55
N GLU A 756 12.01 -19.73 -27.46
CA GLU A 756 11.63 -20.90 -26.64
C GLU A 756 10.19 -21.41 -26.86
N LYS A 757 9.73 -21.44 -28.13
CA LYS A 757 8.36 -21.81 -28.54
C LYS A 757 7.26 -20.87 -28.02
N ARG A 758 7.62 -19.61 -27.70
CA ARG A 758 6.70 -18.54 -27.30
C ARG A 758 6.90 -17.31 -28.19
N HIS A 759 5.80 -16.63 -28.51
CA HIS A 759 5.84 -15.34 -29.19
C HIS A 759 6.16 -14.24 -28.17
N VAL A 760 7.29 -13.55 -28.33
CA VAL A 760 7.75 -12.50 -27.41
C VAL A 760 7.70 -11.14 -28.09
N VAL A 761 6.99 -10.20 -27.46
CA VAL A 761 6.91 -8.79 -27.89
C VAL A 761 8.22 -8.07 -27.59
N HIS A 762 8.71 -7.31 -28.56
CA HIS A 762 9.87 -6.44 -28.43
C HIS A 762 9.49 -5.00 -28.82
N CYS A 763 10.18 -4.01 -28.22
CA CYS A 763 10.21 -2.65 -28.75
C CYS A 763 11.17 -2.57 -29.95
N LEU A 764 11.07 -1.49 -30.74
CA LEU A 764 11.96 -1.27 -31.90
C LEU A 764 13.44 -1.33 -31.52
N ASP A 765 13.84 -0.76 -30.39
CA ASP A 765 15.27 -0.69 -30.00
C ASP A 765 15.84 -2.07 -29.67
N CYS A 766 15.08 -2.91 -28.97
CA CYS A 766 15.47 -4.30 -28.69
C CYS A 766 15.40 -5.18 -29.96
N ALA A 767 14.47 -4.89 -30.88
CA ALA A 767 14.43 -5.56 -32.18
C ALA A 767 15.66 -5.19 -33.04
N ARG A 768 15.97 -3.89 -33.19
CA ARG A 768 17.17 -3.38 -33.90
C ARG A 768 18.48 -3.91 -33.32
N LYS A 769 18.57 -4.06 -31.98
CA LYS A 769 19.74 -4.67 -31.30
C LYS A 769 19.92 -6.16 -31.61
N GLN A 770 18.85 -6.88 -31.94
CA GLN A 770 18.91 -8.30 -32.35
C GLN A 770 19.05 -8.48 -33.87
N SER A 771 18.44 -7.61 -34.68
CA SER A 771 18.64 -7.51 -36.12
C SER A 771 18.39 -6.09 -36.62
N ILE A 772 19.41 -5.48 -37.24
CA ILE A 772 19.39 -4.10 -37.73
C ILE A 772 18.38 -3.89 -38.87
N ASN A 773 18.05 -4.95 -39.63
CA ASN A 773 17.03 -4.94 -40.68
C ASN A 773 15.70 -5.56 -40.23
N LEU A 774 15.58 -5.96 -38.95
CA LEU A 774 14.43 -6.66 -38.38
C LEU A 774 14.19 -8.08 -38.94
N ASP A 775 15.24 -8.70 -39.52
CA ASP A 775 15.19 -10.08 -40.02
C ASP A 775 14.71 -11.06 -38.92
N GLY A 776 13.71 -11.87 -39.25
CA GLY A 776 13.12 -12.83 -38.31
C GLY A 776 12.14 -12.25 -37.29
N PHE A 777 11.77 -10.96 -37.40
CA PHE A 777 10.65 -10.38 -36.66
C PHE A 777 9.38 -10.30 -37.53
N VAL A 778 8.22 -10.53 -36.92
CA VAL A 778 6.91 -10.20 -37.48
C VAL A 778 6.46 -8.86 -36.88
N CYS A 779 6.14 -7.89 -37.73
CA CYS A 779 5.64 -6.59 -37.30
C CYS A 779 4.10 -6.58 -37.29
N LEU A 780 3.50 -6.23 -36.14
CA LEU A 780 2.04 -6.15 -35.97
C LEU A 780 1.58 -4.71 -35.67
N GLU A 781 0.41 -4.34 -36.16
CA GLU A 781 -0.31 -3.08 -35.83
C GLU A 781 -1.59 -3.41 -35.03
N GLU A 782 -1.72 -2.90 -33.81
CA GLU A 782 -2.94 -3.03 -32.96
C GLU A 782 -4.07 -2.10 -33.43
N TYR A 783 -3.72 -0.87 -33.83
CA TYR A 783 -4.63 0.23 -34.19
C TYR A 783 -4.21 0.83 -35.53
N LYS A 784 -5.12 0.84 -36.50
CA LYS A 784 -4.86 1.44 -37.81
C LYS A 784 -4.52 2.91 -37.63
N MET A 785 -3.47 3.38 -38.31
CA MET A 785 -3.07 4.80 -38.26
C MET A 785 -4.24 5.80 -38.43
N GLN A 786 -5.22 5.51 -39.30
CA GLN A 786 -6.41 6.36 -39.46
C GLN A 786 -7.26 6.47 -38.17
N GLU A 787 -7.42 5.40 -37.40
CA GLU A 787 -8.15 5.45 -36.13
C GLU A 787 -7.44 6.36 -35.11
N LEU A 788 -6.09 6.32 -35.11
CA LEU A 788 -5.29 7.22 -34.29
C LEU A 788 -5.39 8.67 -34.76
N CYS A 789 -5.49 8.92 -36.08
CA CYS A 789 -5.80 10.25 -36.61
C CYS A 789 -7.18 10.74 -36.15
N ASP A 790 -8.19 9.88 -36.23
CA ASP A 790 -9.58 10.24 -35.89
C ASP A 790 -9.71 10.52 -34.38
N VAL A 791 -9.11 9.70 -33.52
CA VAL A 791 -9.08 9.95 -32.07
C VAL A 791 -8.28 11.21 -31.74
N TYR A 792 -7.13 11.43 -32.38
CA TYR A 792 -6.33 12.64 -32.17
C TYR A 792 -7.09 13.91 -32.58
N ASN A 793 -7.74 13.92 -33.75
CA ASN A 793 -8.49 15.07 -34.26
C ASN A 793 -9.73 15.36 -33.41
N ASN A 794 -10.48 14.31 -33.01
CA ASN A 794 -11.69 14.46 -32.18
C ASN A 794 -11.39 14.85 -30.72
N PHE A 795 -10.17 14.60 -30.21
CA PHE A 795 -9.78 15.08 -28.88
C PHE A 795 -9.51 16.59 -28.90
N VAL A 796 -10.53 17.36 -28.52
CA VAL A 796 -10.54 18.82 -28.44
C VAL A 796 -10.88 19.31 -27.02
N LEU A 797 -10.45 20.53 -26.68
CA LEU A 797 -10.73 21.15 -25.38
C LEU A 797 -12.25 21.38 -25.23
N TYR A 798 -12.85 20.81 -24.19
CA TYR A 798 -14.29 20.94 -23.95
C TYR A 798 -14.63 22.25 -23.25
N SER A 799 -15.31 23.15 -23.98
CA SER A 799 -15.72 24.46 -23.49
C SER A 799 -17.14 24.43 -22.90
N ASN A 800 -17.28 24.87 -21.64
CA ASN A 800 -18.55 24.91 -20.91
C ASN A 800 -19.43 26.11 -21.34
N VAL A 801 -19.72 26.26 -22.64
CA VAL A 801 -20.44 27.44 -23.19
C VAL A 801 -21.93 27.42 -22.84
N ASN A 802 -22.54 26.25 -22.72
CA ASN A 802 -24.00 26.09 -22.56
C ASN A 802 -24.39 25.52 -21.18
N THR A 803 -24.17 26.31 -20.11
CA THR A 803 -24.90 26.12 -18.83
C THR A 803 -25.41 27.48 -18.36
N PRO A 804 -26.72 27.77 -18.46
CA PRO A 804 -27.28 29.03 -17.95
C PRO A 804 -27.04 29.16 -16.44
N PRO A 805 -26.50 30.29 -15.93
CA PRO A 805 -26.12 30.44 -14.54
C PRO A 805 -27.31 30.76 -13.61
N ASP A 806 -28.46 30.10 -13.77
CA ASP A 806 -29.61 30.25 -12.86
C ASP A 806 -30.66 29.12 -12.98
N GLN A 807 -30.41 27.94 -12.39
CA GLN A 807 -31.51 26.97 -12.12
C GLN A 807 -31.27 25.95 -10.98
N PHE A 808 -30.61 26.36 -9.90
CA PHE A 808 -30.61 25.62 -8.62
C PHE A 808 -31.02 26.51 -7.44
N ARG A 809 -32.23 27.09 -7.53
CA ARG A 809 -32.95 27.47 -6.31
C ARG A 809 -33.53 26.21 -5.67
N LEU A 810 -33.28 26.06 -4.37
CA LEU A 810 -33.77 24.95 -3.55
C LEU A 810 -35.30 24.98 -3.44
N VAL A 811 -35.89 23.78 -3.48
CA VAL A 811 -37.14 23.39 -2.83
C VAL A 811 -36.87 22.05 -2.14
#